data_AF-A0A1V5D462-F1
#
_entry.id   AF-A0A1V5D462-F1
#
_cell.length_a   1.000
_cell.length_b   1.000
_cell.length_c   1.000
_cell.angle_alpha   90.00
_cell.angle_beta   90.00
_cell.angle_gamma   90.00
#
_symmetry.space_group_name_H-M   'P 1'
#
loop_
_entity.id
_entity.type
_entity.pdbx_description
1 polymer ?
#
loop_
_entity_poly.entity_id
_entity_poly.type
_entity_poly.pdbx_seq_one_letter_code
_entity_poly.pdbx_strand_id
1 'polypeptide(L)'
;MKPTIDQLEDINAIVDVCIDRELYELLDEMMSFSKAGNDLLKKDVEKLGSKKWDSKKTKEIIYQMYEVSKEFPTVQISIPTSFEGIKSGVFTFRHGEKDDWLQQWSCLFWIKTVRAVLQKKNKEPWISGFDDVVGLLEANIPKINPASKHTMYARKKTVFAFLMELSASARDEASNGYAERARYLVPSIVGTKPEDKKERDKYGTRYDRWIWYNMGLAYQHSGLHHKAVLEFNRVISKFWDWVSYYDKNPDDPRSALEFVFVVLPCVLQRASISLQLQLGYHALEAMEESNKVNANETETLQAWLDTLSLRQGFFAQCINNYLEQKSIFQIEALLQLERYNYSGTQAIFNEKMQALWKSKLHETWTSTQTKLPALSRTPSKRLGSHVKLIEQTVAWFLQEAKELATKIKSFSKTKDGQFKEEALSTIPADIEKLIERMDTVKDTYWHWVEGNSFDEHIYFSEWGKFLNVSAGILEVFRKLKHSQAQLKGCIKDLLICILKFYGSQKQRMPVPRSLRICKDYSKSLRLENLRSDDLPDFADGLKSFYEVMARILVDKNGKETDNAKAMFECIEEYLRSVGNASPIEYFKKVHLRLLDALDEYEKEFSEARRITFLDRCNERLKWVEQGDVSTSRCQGCLSPDNLPYWSIIDSSEQPLSPGAFGELLRCEAVCSVKLQPDSNKDTQLNHDNYETIMHNAELDFTRHFREVSAHLPQECAYHFLGLQRWNSLTPAQGKSVGGGYFIYRTGEDGKIDLGIAIDPGFDFVRNFLRMGFSLRDIDIVMISHAHADHLWDFESIVQLLNEMRGKIGETRRVDVILTLGVYSRFKHVINNSTLRKHINPLVIDIRKEIDPDFLNLPFRFRKLDGTEKPSRWGVVLPGDMDSDGQSSMELVINATRAYHEDYSDESDSFGFLLTFKEGSSSSGNTDVCFGYTGDTKWVGNDLYSEGCPFKIEKNYECSCSPICNDNIFESVASQYRDCDVVLTHIGSLIKHKSSEKFEDYKNPSKCEELIRKENHPYLFGMIRLLKELRSAASSEEKSKDKLILLGEFGEELRGGIRYDIVNRFRTGILDGWPILPVDVGLDIWMKKENKSNGQSQPYHKALCVMCEQYHPIDKIKFYRFGHDEAIFYFCETCFKSTPEDVRDAKLQHIYDVGWELKNSI
;
A
#
# COMPACT_ATOMS: atom_id res chain seq x y z
N MET A 1 48.68 20.33 6.65
CA MET A 1 49.45 19.11 6.26
C MET A 1 49.04 18.69 4.86
N LYS A 2 49.84 17.89 4.14
CA LYS A 2 49.45 17.33 2.83
C LYS A 2 48.72 15.99 3.06
N PRO A 3 47.45 15.83 2.65
CA PRO A 3 46.71 14.59 2.88
C PRO A 3 47.13 13.48 1.93
N THR A 4 47.01 12.22 2.37
CA THR A 4 47.06 11.05 1.48
C THR A 4 45.75 10.91 0.71
N ILE A 5 45.74 10.13 -0.37
CA ILE A 5 44.52 9.88 -1.15
C ILE A 5 43.43 9.19 -0.30
N ASP A 6 43.81 8.25 0.57
CA ASP A 6 42.84 7.55 1.42
C ASP A 6 42.25 8.49 2.49
N GLN A 7 43.04 9.44 3.01
CA GLN A 7 42.52 10.47 3.91
C GLN A 7 41.49 11.37 3.19
N LEU A 8 41.68 11.63 1.89
CA LEU A 8 40.73 12.42 1.11
C LEU A 8 39.43 11.68 0.84
N GLU A 9 39.48 10.37 0.64
CA GLU A 9 38.27 9.54 0.54
C GLU A 9 37.49 9.52 1.86
N ASP A 10 38.20 9.38 2.99
CA ASP A 10 37.57 9.40 4.32
C ASP A 10 36.93 10.78 4.60
N ILE A 11 37.61 11.89 4.26
CA ILE A 11 37.03 13.25 4.31
C ILE A 11 35.82 13.37 3.38
N ASN A 12 35.89 12.82 2.17
CA ASN A 12 34.79 12.89 1.22
C ASN A 12 33.53 12.19 1.73
N ALA A 13 33.67 11.00 2.30
CA ALA A 13 32.55 10.30 2.90
C ALA A 13 31.93 11.10 4.06
N ILE A 14 32.74 11.77 4.89
CA ILE A 14 32.23 12.69 5.92
C ILE A 14 31.44 13.85 5.29
N VAL A 15 32.00 14.50 4.27
CA VAL A 15 31.32 15.60 3.57
C VAL A 15 29.97 15.12 3.02
N ASP A 16 29.95 13.95 2.40
CA ASP A 16 28.73 13.37 1.82
C ASP A 16 27.69 13.05 2.89
N VAL A 17 28.09 12.45 4.01
CA VAL A 17 27.19 12.25 5.17
C VAL A 17 26.65 13.59 5.66
N CYS A 18 27.49 14.62 5.80
CA CYS A 18 27.03 15.93 6.26
C CYS A 18 26.01 16.57 5.31
N ILE A 19 26.19 16.44 3.99
CA ILE A 19 25.27 16.96 2.98
C ILE A 19 23.96 16.15 2.98
N ASP A 20 24.06 14.82 2.88
CA ASP A 20 22.92 13.93 2.75
C ASP A 20 22.07 13.86 4.03
N ARG A 21 22.67 14.09 5.21
CA ARG A 21 21.99 14.14 6.52
C ARG A 21 21.63 15.54 7.01
N GLU A 22 21.83 16.54 6.16
CA GLU A 22 21.56 17.96 6.47
C GLU A 22 22.35 18.50 7.68
N LEU A 23 23.51 17.93 8.00
CA LEU A 23 24.43 18.38 9.07
C LEU A 23 25.27 19.57 8.60
N TYR A 24 24.62 20.61 8.08
CA TYR A 24 25.30 21.75 7.45
C TYR A 24 26.16 22.55 8.44
N GLU A 25 25.82 22.58 9.72
CA GLU A 25 26.62 23.28 10.74
C GLU A 25 28.00 22.62 10.90
N LEU A 26 28.05 21.27 10.93
CA LEU A 26 29.32 20.53 10.92
C LEU A 26 30.10 20.75 9.63
N LEU A 27 29.42 20.83 8.49
CA LEU A 27 30.05 21.13 7.21
C LEU A 27 30.68 22.53 7.20
N ASP A 28 29.96 23.53 7.72
CA ASP A 28 30.41 24.92 7.82
C ASP A 28 31.59 25.07 8.82
N GLU A 29 31.62 24.28 9.90
CA GLU A 29 32.77 24.19 10.81
C GLU A 29 33.99 23.51 10.17
N MET A 30 33.75 22.47 9.37
CA MET A 30 34.80 21.68 8.74
C MET A 30 35.43 22.38 7.55
N MET A 31 34.66 23.14 6.77
CA MET A 31 35.10 23.74 5.51
C MET A 31 35.22 25.26 5.61
N SER A 32 36.41 25.77 5.31
CA SER A 32 36.68 27.20 5.18
C SER A 32 37.32 27.51 3.84
N PHE A 33 37.00 28.68 3.28
CA PHE A 33 37.48 29.09 1.96
C PHE A 33 38.36 30.34 2.07
N SER A 34 39.26 30.51 1.10
CA SER A 34 39.93 31.80 0.89
C SER A 34 38.91 32.94 0.77
N LYS A 35 39.34 34.19 1.04
CA LYS A 35 38.49 35.38 0.91
C LYS A 35 37.81 35.45 -0.47
N ALA A 36 38.54 35.15 -1.54
CA ALA A 36 37.99 35.08 -2.89
C ALA A 36 36.89 34.01 -3.01
N GLY A 37 37.14 32.79 -2.49
CA GLY A 37 36.13 31.70 -2.49
C GLY A 37 34.88 32.02 -1.68
N ASN A 38 35.04 32.64 -0.51
CA ASN A 38 33.94 33.13 0.30
C ASN A 38 33.18 34.27 -0.41
N ASP A 39 33.90 35.17 -1.08
CA ASP A 39 33.29 36.24 -1.85
C ASP A 39 32.52 35.70 -3.06
N LEU A 40 32.98 34.62 -3.72
CA LEU A 40 32.26 33.90 -4.79
C LEU A 40 30.98 33.23 -4.25
N LEU A 41 31.08 32.47 -3.16
CA LEU A 41 29.92 31.86 -2.48
C LEU A 41 28.88 32.94 -2.06
N LYS A 42 29.33 34.07 -1.49
CA LYS A 42 28.44 35.16 -1.03
C LYS A 42 27.94 36.11 -2.12
N LYS A 43 28.74 36.41 -3.15
CA LYS A 43 28.34 37.35 -4.22
C LYS A 43 27.52 36.67 -5.29
N ASP A 44 27.82 35.42 -5.63
CA ASP A 44 27.27 34.79 -6.83
C ASP A 44 26.25 33.73 -6.46
N VAL A 45 26.56 32.83 -5.51
CA VAL A 45 25.59 31.84 -5.01
C VAL A 45 24.52 32.55 -4.18
N GLU A 46 24.84 33.20 -3.06
CA GLU A 46 23.80 33.81 -2.18
C GLU A 46 22.93 34.91 -2.84
N LYS A 47 23.44 35.65 -3.85
CA LYS A 47 22.65 36.66 -4.57
C LYS A 47 21.76 36.12 -5.70
N LEU A 48 21.99 34.88 -6.19
CA LEU A 48 21.11 34.22 -7.18
C LEU A 48 19.64 34.18 -6.72
N GLY A 49 19.38 34.15 -5.41
CA GLY A 49 18.02 34.19 -4.85
C GLY A 49 17.37 35.57 -4.70
N SER A 50 18.06 36.69 -5.03
CA SER A 50 17.59 38.05 -4.67
C SER A 50 17.01 38.88 -5.84
N LYS A 51 17.21 38.47 -7.10
CA LYS A 51 16.65 39.15 -8.28
C LYS A 51 16.04 38.14 -9.24
N LYS A 52 15.01 38.60 -9.96
CA LYS A 52 14.28 37.88 -11.01
C LYS A 52 15.23 36.98 -11.81
N TRP A 53 14.97 35.67 -11.74
CA TRP A 53 15.75 34.62 -12.40
C TRP A 53 15.89 34.92 -13.89
N ASP A 54 17.13 35.15 -14.32
CA ASP A 54 17.50 35.33 -15.72
C ASP A 54 18.52 34.25 -16.07
N SER A 55 18.07 33.24 -16.80
CA SER A 55 18.91 32.13 -17.28
C SER A 55 20.19 32.61 -17.98
N LYS A 56 20.18 33.82 -18.55
CA LYS A 56 21.34 34.44 -19.20
C LYS A 56 22.40 34.86 -18.19
N LYS A 57 21.97 35.32 -17.01
CA LYS A 57 22.82 35.78 -15.91
C LYS A 57 23.37 34.63 -15.07
N THR A 58 22.60 33.55 -14.94
CA THR A 58 23.08 32.27 -14.36
C THR A 58 24.13 31.66 -15.29
N LYS A 59 23.90 31.63 -16.60
CA LYS A 59 24.96 31.27 -17.58
C LYS A 59 26.17 32.19 -17.49
N GLU A 60 25.99 33.48 -17.21
CA GLU A 60 27.09 34.43 -17.05
C GLU A 60 27.85 34.26 -15.72
N ILE A 61 27.16 33.91 -14.63
CA ILE A 61 27.77 33.53 -13.35
C ILE A 61 28.46 32.18 -13.45
N ILE A 62 27.86 31.19 -14.10
CA ILE A 62 28.48 29.89 -14.38
C ILE A 62 29.66 30.08 -15.32
N TYR A 63 29.53 30.92 -16.35
CA TYR A 63 30.63 31.29 -17.23
C TYR A 63 31.70 32.06 -16.48
N GLN A 64 31.36 32.88 -15.48
CA GLN A 64 32.32 33.49 -14.55
C GLN A 64 32.94 32.45 -13.60
N MET A 65 32.19 31.49 -13.08
CA MET A 65 32.69 30.36 -12.29
C MET A 65 33.57 29.44 -13.14
N TYR A 66 33.31 29.37 -14.45
CA TYR A 66 34.05 28.63 -15.47
C TYR A 66 35.28 29.41 -15.95
N GLU A 67 35.22 30.74 -16.07
CA GLU A 67 36.39 31.60 -16.36
C GLU A 67 37.31 31.69 -15.13
N VAL A 68 36.73 31.80 -13.93
CA VAL A 68 37.40 31.73 -12.62
C VAL A 68 37.82 30.30 -12.27
N SER A 69 37.29 29.26 -12.94
CA SER A 69 37.78 27.86 -12.79
C SER A 69 39.24 27.69 -13.18
N LYS A 70 39.82 28.67 -13.89
CA LYS A 70 41.26 28.74 -14.09
C LYS A 70 42.03 28.94 -12.77
N GLU A 71 41.39 29.50 -11.73
CA GLU A 71 41.92 29.72 -10.38
C GLU A 71 40.88 29.35 -9.29
N PHE A 72 40.62 28.06 -9.07
CA PHE A 72 39.74 27.60 -7.97
C PHE A 72 40.19 28.15 -6.60
N PRO A 73 39.25 28.53 -5.71
CA PRO A 73 39.60 29.08 -4.41
C PRO A 73 40.34 28.05 -3.56
N THR A 74 41.32 28.52 -2.78
CA THR A 74 41.98 27.67 -1.78
C THR A 74 40.94 27.21 -0.76
N VAL A 75 40.80 25.89 -0.62
CA VAL A 75 39.92 25.24 0.37
C VAL A 75 40.76 24.85 1.57
N GLN A 76 40.27 25.13 2.76
CA GLN A 76 40.83 24.69 4.03
C GLN A 76 39.83 23.79 4.72
N ILE A 77 40.19 22.51 4.87
CA ILE A 77 39.39 21.52 5.57
C ILE A 77 40.03 21.29 6.93
N SER A 78 39.31 21.64 7.98
CA SER A 78 39.68 21.39 9.37
C SER A 78 38.85 20.22 9.85
N ILE A 79 39.45 19.04 10.07
CA ILE A 79 38.73 17.92 10.69
C ILE A 79 38.84 18.10 12.21
N PRO A 80 37.74 18.38 12.92
CA PRO A 80 37.74 18.51 14.38
C PRO A 80 38.22 17.23 15.06
N THR A 81 38.78 17.36 16.26
CA THR A 81 39.17 16.21 17.10
C THR A 81 37.98 15.35 17.54
N SER A 82 36.76 15.86 17.42
CA SER A 82 35.50 15.14 17.67
C SER A 82 35.14 14.10 16.59
N PHE A 83 35.96 13.95 15.53
CA PHE A 83 35.87 12.86 14.56
C PHE A 83 36.84 11.73 14.95
N GLU A 84 36.62 11.14 16.13
CA GLU A 84 37.47 10.09 16.70
C GLU A 84 37.77 8.99 15.67
N GLY A 85 39.06 8.62 15.54
CA GLY A 85 39.52 7.58 14.61
C GLY A 85 39.97 8.06 13.22
N ILE A 86 39.73 9.31 12.85
CA ILE A 86 40.26 9.93 11.62
C ILE A 86 41.34 10.93 12.00
N LYS A 87 42.48 10.95 11.27
CA LYS A 87 43.60 11.86 11.59
C LYS A 87 43.13 13.32 11.58
N SER A 88 43.04 13.92 12.76
CA SER A 88 42.72 15.33 12.93
C SER A 88 43.81 16.21 12.31
N GLY A 89 43.39 17.35 11.78
CA GLY A 89 44.32 18.28 11.16
C GLY A 89 43.64 19.30 10.25
N VAL A 90 44.40 20.35 9.94
CA VAL A 90 44.02 21.36 8.95
C VAL A 90 44.74 21.03 7.64
N PHE A 91 43.96 20.73 6.61
CA PHE A 91 44.39 20.48 5.25
C PHE A 91 44.09 21.72 4.43
N THR A 92 45.13 22.30 3.81
CA THR A 92 44.98 23.47 2.95
C THR A 92 45.29 23.05 1.52
N PHE A 93 44.36 23.27 0.61
CA PHE A 93 44.47 22.94 -0.80
C PHE A 93 44.66 24.22 -1.59
N ARG A 94 45.90 24.51 -2.02
CA ARG A 94 46.21 25.76 -2.73
C ARG A 94 46.10 25.56 -4.25
N HIS A 95 45.59 26.59 -4.92
CA HIS A 95 45.67 26.69 -6.36
C HIS A 95 47.13 26.84 -6.81
N GLY A 96 47.55 26.09 -7.83
CA GLY A 96 48.93 26.12 -8.36
C GLY A 96 49.95 25.18 -7.68
N GLU A 97 49.52 24.25 -6.84
CA GLU A 97 50.42 23.18 -6.36
C GLU A 97 50.85 22.24 -7.51
N LYS A 98 52.10 21.74 -7.47
CA LYS A 98 52.66 20.87 -8.53
C LYS A 98 51.91 19.54 -8.73
N ASP A 99 51.05 19.16 -7.79
CA ASP A 99 50.28 17.92 -7.82
C ASP A 99 48.86 18.17 -8.35
N ASP A 100 48.70 17.95 -9.66
CA ASP A 100 47.48 18.08 -10.47
C ASP A 100 46.22 17.48 -9.81
N TRP A 101 46.32 16.39 -9.04
CA TRP A 101 45.16 15.73 -8.43
C TRP A 101 44.67 16.39 -7.13
N LEU A 102 45.50 17.10 -6.36
CA LEU A 102 45.05 17.83 -5.15
C LEU A 102 44.19 19.05 -5.52
N GLN A 103 44.49 19.70 -6.64
CA GLN A 103 43.66 20.75 -7.21
C GLN A 103 42.26 20.22 -7.56
N GLN A 104 42.16 18.99 -8.06
CA GLN A 104 40.89 18.36 -8.41
C GLN A 104 40.03 18.05 -7.19
N TRP A 105 40.63 17.61 -6.08
CA TRP A 105 39.91 17.45 -4.81
C TRP A 105 39.43 18.80 -4.24
N SER A 106 40.26 19.85 -4.32
CA SER A 106 39.84 21.21 -3.95
C SER A 106 38.62 21.66 -4.76
N CYS A 107 38.61 21.36 -6.06
CA CYS A 107 37.47 21.62 -6.94
C CYS A 107 36.23 20.82 -6.51
N LEU A 108 36.37 19.50 -6.32
CA LEU A 108 35.27 18.62 -5.91
C LEU A 108 34.61 19.08 -4.60
N PHE A 109 35.42 19.38 -3.58
CA PHE A 109 34.91 19.84 -2.30
C PHE A 109 34.19 21.19 -2.41
N TRP A 110 34.72 22.12 -3.20
CA TRP A 110 34.04 23.39 -3.45
C TRP A 110 32.69 23.18 -4.16
N ILE A 111 32.63 22.31 -5.17
CA ILE A 111 31.37 21.97 -5.85
C ILE A 111 30.38 21.31 -4.88
N LYS A 112 30.82 20.40 -4.01
CA LYS A 112 29.99 19.79 -2.96
C LYS A 112 29.43 20.83 -1.99
N THR A 113 30.20 21.86 -1.64
CA THR A 113 29.67 22.99 -0.86
C THR A 113 28.63 23.80 -1.63
N VAL A 114 28.80 23.99 -2.94
CA VAL A 114 27.76 24.61 -3.78
C VAL A 114 26.49 23.75 -3.73
N ARG A 115 26.59 22.43 -3.94
CA ARG A 115 25.46 21.48 -3.80
C ARG A 115 24.79 21.61 -2.42
N ALA A 116 25.57 21.62 -1.34
CA ALA A 116 25.07 21.77 0.03
C ALA A 116 24.30 23.09 0.23
N VAL A 117 24.80 24.20 -0.34
CA VAL A 117 24.13 25.50 -0.28
C VAL A 117 22.81 25.46 -1.06
N LEU A 118 22.78 24.84 -2.24
CA LEU A 118 21.54 24.67 -3.02
C LEU A 118 20.51 23.84 -2.22
N GLN A 119 20.93 22.70 -1.66
CA GLN A 119 20.10 21.82 -0.85
C GLN A 119 19.57 22.51 0.42
N LYS A 120 20.42 23.27 1.15
CA LYS A 120 20.05 24.05 2.35
C LYS A 120 18.99 25.12 2.08
N LYS A 121 18.89 25.63 0.84
CA LYS A 121 17.87 26.64 0.47
C LYS A 121 16.52 26.00 0.12
N ASN A 122 16.53 24.78 -0.41
CA ASN A 122 15.37 23.95 -0.76
C ASN A 122 14.18 24.73 -1.37
N LYS A 123 14.44 25.61 -2.34
CA LYS A 123 13.45 26.48 -2.99
C LYS A 123 13.82 26.80 -4.43
N GLU A 124 12.83 27.13 -5.24
CA GLU A 124 13.07 27.79 -6.52
C GLU A 124 13.67 29.21 -6.30
N PRO A 125 14.66 29.61 -7.11
CA PRO A 125 15.16 28.91 -8.27
C PRO A 125 16.37 27.98 -8.01
N TRP A 126 16.79 27.80 -6.76
CA TRP A 126 17.98 27.05 -6.35
C TRP A 126 17.94 25.57 -6.75
N ILE A 127 16.75 24.97 -6.77
CA ILE A 127 16.53 23.57 -7.18
C ILE A 127 16.92 23.34 -8.66
N SER A 128 16.77 24.36 -9.52
CA SER A 128 17.22 24.26 -10.92
C SER A 128 18.74 24.36 -11.08
N GLY A 129 19.47 24.78 -10.04
CA GLY A 129 20.93 24.85 -10.05
C GLY A 129 21.64 23.50 -9.94
N PHE A 130 20.91 22.39 -9.69
CA PHE A 130 21.51 21.04 -9.67
C PHE A 130 22.03 20.62 -11.05
N ASP A 131 21.35 21.00 -12.13
CA ASP A 131 21.82 20.74 -13.50
C ASP A 131 23.14 21.48 -13.78
N ASP A 132 23.31 22.66 -13.19
CA ASP A 132 24.54 23.44 -13.29
C ASP A 132 25.69 22.79 -12.50
N VAL A 133 25.39 22.18 -11.34
CA VAL A 133 26.35 21.37 -10.58
C VAL A 133 26.83 20.19 -11.42
N VAL A 134 25.93 19.50 -12.12
CA VAL A 134 26.29 18.41 -13.05
C VAL A 134 27.24 18.93 -14.14
N GLY A 135 26.89 20.04 -14.79
CA GLY A 135 27.75 20.63 -15.83
C GLY A 135 29.13 21.05 -15.33
N LEU A 136 29.23 21.56 -14.09
CA LEU A 136 30.51 21.89 -13.45
C LEU A 136 31.35 20.64 -13.18
N LEU A 137 30.74 19.57 -12.68
CA LEU A 137 31.42 18.31 -12.41
C LEU A 137 31.92 17.65 -13.71
N GLU A 138 31.10 17.63 -14.77
CA GLU A 138 31.49 17.07 -16.07
C GLU A 138 32.67 17.82 -16.68
N ALA A 139 32.68 19.16 -16.57
CA ALA A 139 33.76 19.98 -17.11
C ALA A 139 35.10 19.81 -16.37
N ASN A 140 35.05 19.46 -15.08
CA ASN A 140 36.23 19.37 -14.22
C ASN A 140 36.64 17.93 -13.92
N ILE A 141 35.98 16.92 -14.49
CA ILE A 141 36.38 15.53 -14.27
C ILE A 141 37.83 15.30 -14.75
N PRO A 142 38.72 14.73 -13.91
CA PRO A 142 40.12 14.57 -14.28
C PRO A 142 40.32 13.63 -15.48
N LYS A 143 41.14 14.05 -16.46
CA LYS A 143 41.54 13.16 -17.57
C LYS A 143 42.54 12.11 -17.10
N ILE A 144 42.28 10.84 -17.40
CA ILE A 144 43.19 9.73 -17.10
C ILE A 144 44.32 9.71 -18.14
N ASN A 145 45.42 10.39 -17.87
CA ASN A 145 46.64 10.33 -18.70
C ASN A 145 47.63 9.27 -18.19
N PRO A 146 48.38 8.59 -19.08
CA PRO A 146 49.37 7.56 -18.73
C PRO A 146 50.63 8.20 -18.12
N ALA A 147 50.56 8.57 -16.84
CA ALA A 147 51.73 8.91 -16.00
C ALA A 147 52.09 7.72 -15.08
N SER A 148 53.06 7.89 -14.18
CA SER A 148 53.55 6.82 -13.29
C SER A 148 52.44 6.03 -12.55
N LYS A 149 52.69 4.76 -12.22
CA LYS A 149 51.70 3.85 -11.58
C LYS A 149 51.06 4.42 -10.30
N HIS A 150 51.83 5.09 -9.44
CA HIS A 150 51.33 5.69 -8.19
C HIS A 150 50.41 6.90 -8.47
N THR A 151 50.76 7.75 -9.44
CA THR A 151 49.93 8.90 -9.85
C THR A 151 48.63 8.43 -10.52
N MET A 152 48.68 7.30 -11.24
CA MET A 152 47.51 6.70 -11.88
C MET A 152 46.48 6.17 -10.87
N TYR A 153 46.92 5.55 -9.78
CA TYR A 153 46.04 5.07 -8.70
C TYR A 153 45.24 6.21 -8.06
N ALA A 154 45.93 7.26 -7.61
CA ALA A 154 45.28 8.41 -6.98
C ALA A 154 44.31 9.14 -7.92
N ARG A 155 44.65 9.26 -9.21
CA ARG A 155 43.77 9.84 -10.23
C ARG A 155 42.49 9.03 -10.42
N LYS A 156 42.57 7.69 -10.45
CA LYS A 156 41.37 6.85 -10.61
C LYS A 156 40.41 6.94 -9.44
N LYS A 157 40.91 6.99 -8.20
CA LYS A 157 40.09 7.28 -7.01
C LYS A 157 39.43 8.65 -7.08
N THR A 158 40.17 9.65 -7.58
CA THR A 158 39.63 11.00 -7.78
C THR A 158 38.50 11.00 -8.82
N VAL A 159 38.70 10.35 -9.99
CA VAL A 159 37.65 10.21 -11.01
C VAL A 159 36.45 9.44 -10.46
N PHE A 160 36.68 8.39 -9.67
CA PHE A 160 35.60 7.65 -9.00
C PHE A 160 34.75 8.57 -8.11
N ALA A 161 35.37 9.40 -7.27
CA ALA A 161 34.65 10.35 -6.41
C ALA A 161 33.84 11.39 -7.21
N PHE A 162 34.38 11.88 -8.33
CA PHE A 162 33.61 12.75 -9.26
C PHE A 162 32.40 12.03 -9.85
N LEU A 163 32.54 10.76 -10.26
CA LEU A 163 31.43 9.99 -10.82
C LEU A 163 30.35 9.68 -9.76
N MET A 164 30.73 9.43 -8.50
CA MET A 164 29.77 9.29 -7.42
C MET A 164 29.03 10.60 -7.12
N GLU A 165 29.71 11.74 -7.14
CA GLU A 165 29.06 13.05 -6.96
C GLU A 165 28.16 13.43 -8.16
N LEU A 166 28.58 13.08 -9.38
CA LEU A 166 27.75 13.20 -10.58
C LEU A 166 26.50 12.33 -10.47
N SER A 167 26.63 11.10 -9.97
CA SER A 167 25.49 10.22 -9.71
C SER A 167 24.56 10.84 -8.67
N ALA A 168 25.08 11.39 -7.58
CA ALA A 168 24.27 11.99 -6.52
C ALA A 168 23.59 13.31 -6.94
N SER A 169 24.15 14.03 -7.91
CA SER A 169 23.63 15.33 -8.37
C SER A 169 22.74 15.24 -9.61
N ALA A 170 22.94 14.23 -10.46
CA ALA A 170 22.17 14.04 -11.68
C ALA A 170 20.79 13.44 -11.42
N ARG A 171 19.86 13.66 -12.36
CA ARG A 171 18.50 13.13 -12.33
C ARG A 171 18.35 11.91 -13.24
N ASP A 172 17.35 11.09 -12.92
CA ASP A 172 16.86 9.97 -13.75
C ASP A 172 17.99 9.02 -14.21
N GLU A 173 17.94 8.58 -15.47
CA GLU A 173 18.88 7.63 -16.06
C GLU A 173 20.34 8.11 -16.07
N ALA A 174 20.56 9.43 -16.12
CA ALA A 174 21.91 9.99 -16.11
C ALA A 174 22.63 9.66 -14.81
N SER A 175 21.94 9.72 -13.67
CA SER A 175 22.46 9.32 -12.36
C SER A 175 23.01 7.88 -12.41
N ASN A 176 22.19 6.94 -12.87
CA ASN A 176 22.59 5.54 -13.00
C ASN A 176 23.78 5.37 -13.97
N GLY A 177 23.78 6.10 -15.09
CA GLY A 177 24.89 6.08 -16.06
C GLY A 177 26.24 6.56 -15.48
N TYR A 178 26.25 7.44 -14.49
CA TYR A 178 27.49 7.82 -13.79
C TYR A 178 27.96 6.74 -12.82
N ALA A 179 27.03 6.14 -12.06
CA ALA A 179 27.34 5.03 -11.15
C ALA A 179 27.95 3.84 -11.90
N GLU A 180 27.36 3.45 -13.03
CA GLU A 180 27.88 2.37 -13.88
C GLU A 180 29.25 2.69 -14.49
N ARG A 181 29.49 3.95 -14.89
CA ARG A 181 30.82 4.38 -15.34
C ARG A 181 31.89 4.20 -14.26
N ALA A 182 31.55 4.41 -12.99
CA ALA A 182 32.48 4.23 -11.88
C ALA A 182 32.84 2.76 -11.65
N ARG A 183 31.92 1.82 -11.96
CA ARG A 183 32.14 0.37 -11.84
C ARG A 183 33.35 -0.11 -12.64
N TYR A 184 33.62 0.48 -13.81
CA TYR A 184 34.79 0.16 -14.64
C TYR A 184 36.13 0.54 -14.00
N LEU A 185 36.13 1.45 -13.02
CA LEU A 185 37.35 1.87 -12.32
C LEU A 185 37.73 0.94 -11.18
N VAL A 186 36.75 0.27 -10.56
CA VAL A 186 36.92 -0.55 -9.35
C VAL A 186 38.02 -1.62 -9.47
N PRO A 187 38.09 -2.46 -10.52
CA PRO A 187 39.16 -3.48 -10.64
C PRO A 187 40.56 -2.88 -10.56
N SER A 188 40.71 -1.64 -11.01
CA SER A 188 42.00 -0.95 -11.03
C SER A 188 42.31 -0.11 -9.80
N ILE A 189 41.30 0.12 -8.94
CA ILE A 189 41.44 0.76 -7.63
C ILE A 189 41.74 -0.30 -6.55
N VAL A 190 41.14 -1.49 -6.66
CA VAL A 190 41.26 -2.52 -5.62
C VAL A 190 42.43 -3.47 -5.89
N GLY A 191 42.80 -3.65 -7.17
CA GLY A 191 43.87 -4.56 -7.59
C GLY A 191 43.32 -5.74 -8.39
N THR A 192 44.18 -6.39 -9.16
CA THR A 192 43.81 -7.53 -10.03
C THR A 192 44.30 -8.88 -9.47
N LYS A 193 44.66 -8.96 -8.19
CA LYS A 193 45.09 -10.25 -7.63
C LYS A 193 43.89 -11.22 -7.58
N PRO A 194 44.11 -12.53 -7.76
CA PRO A 194 43.03 -13.52 -7.71
C PRO A 194 42.25 -13.51 -6.38
N GLU A 195 42.93 -13.24 -5.27
CA GLU A 195 42.35 -13.12 -3.93
C GLU A 195 41.39 -11.92 -3.85
N ASP A 196 41.82 -10.73 -4.29
CA ASP A 196 41.00 -9.50 -4.36
C ASP A 196 39.77 -9.69 -5.26
N LYS A 197 39.91 -10.45 -6.35
CA LYS A 197 38.79 -10.77 -7.25
C LYS A 197 37.78 -11.70 -6.59
N LYS A 198 38.24 -12.77 -5.94
CA LYS A 198 37.37 -13.74 -5.25
C LYS A 198 36.65 -13.09 -4.07
N GLU A 199 37.33 -12.20 -3.35
CA GLU A 199 36.75 -11.40 -2.27
C GLU A 199 35.70 -10.41 -2.80
N ARG A 200 36.02 -9.68 -3.88
CA ARG A 200 35.07 -8.77 -4.54
C ARG A 200 33.84 -9.50 -5.07
N ASP A 201 34.00 -10.66 -5.67
CA ASP A 201 32.89 -11.46 -6.20
C ASP A 201 31.99 -11.98 -5.05
N LYS A 202 32.55 -12.21 -3.85
CA LYS A 202 31.83 -12.74 -2.69
C LYS A 202 31.13 -11.65 -1.85
N TYR A 203 31.83 -10.57 -1.54
CA TYR A 203 31.39 -9.54 -0.58
C TYR A 203 31.15 -8.16 -1.20
N GLY A 204 31.58 -7.92 -2.44
CA GLY A 204 31.72 -6.56 -2.94
C GLY A 204 32.77 -5.75 -2.16
N THR A 205 33.43 -4.83 -2.83
CA THR A 205 34.33 -3.88 -2.16
C THR A 205 33.51 -2.70 -1.62
N ARG A 206 34.08 -1.87 -0.75
CA ARG A 206 33.43 -0.62 -0.32
C ARG A 206 33.00 0.27 -1.49
N TYR A 207 33.73 0.22 -2.61
CA TYR A 207 33.40 0.95 -3.83
C TYR A 207 32.21 0.35 -4.56
N ASP A 208 32.11 -0.98 -4.60
CA ASP A 208 30.95 -1.65 -5.20
C ASP A 208 29.68 -1.33 -4.39
N ARG A 209 29.76 -1.35 -3.05
CA ARG A 209 28.63 -0.98 -2.18
C ARG A 209 28.21 0.49 -2.33
N TRP A 210 29.16 1.40 -2.50
CA TRP A 210 28.84 2.81 -2.80
C TRP A 210 28.18 2.98 -4.17
N ILE A 211 28.64 2.24 -5.19
CA ILE A 211 27.97 2.22 -6.51
C ILE A 211 26.53 1.71 -6.38
N TRP A 212 26.31 0.57 -5.71
CA TRP A 212 24.97 0.00 -5.52
C TRP A 212 24.05 0.96 -4.78
N TYR A 213 24.52 1.62 -3.73
CA TYR A 213 23.73 2.65 -3.04
C TYR A 213 23.28 3.79 -3.97
N ASN A 214 24.21 4.35 -4.76
CA ASN A 214 23.88 5.40 -5.73
C ASN A 214 22.94 4.92 -6.84
N MET A 215 23.12 3.68 -7.32
CA MET A 215 22.18 3.06 -8.26
C MET A 215 20.78 2.88 -7.64
N GLY A 216 20.72 2.47 -6.38
CA GLY A 216 19.48 2.36 -5.63
C GLY A 216 18.73 3.69 -5.56
N LEU A 217 19.43 4.78 -5.21
CA LEU A 217 18.87 6.13 -5.24
C LEU A 217 18.39 6.54 -6.64
N ALA A 218 19.18 6.25 -7.68
CA ALA A 218 18.81 6.55 -9.06
C ALA A 218 17.53 5.82 -9.49
N TYR A 219 17.42 4.52 -9.17
CA TYR A 219 16.22 3.73 -9.43
C TYR A 219 15.02 4.25 -8.64
N GLN A 220 15.21 4.64 -7.38
CA GLN A 220 14.15 5.19 -6.54
C GLN A 220 13.61 6.49 -7.13
N HIS A 221 14.48 7.41 -7.55
CA HIS A 221 14.08 8.66 -8.21
C HIS A 221 13.38 8.41 -9.56
N SER A 222 13.75 7.34 -10.26
CA SER A 222 13.13 6.94 -11.53
C SER A 222 11.81 6.15 -11.35
N GLY A 223 11.33 5.96 -10.11
CA GLY A 223 10.12 5.15 -9.81
C GLY A 223 10.30 3.64 -9.97
N LEU A 224 11.53 3.15 -10.16
CA LEU A 224 11.87 1.73 -10.29
C LEU A 224 12.12 1.11 -8.91
N HIS A 225 11.11 1.15 -8.05
CA HIS A 225 11.20 0.82 -6.63
C HIS A 225 11.76 -0.57 -6.33
N HIS A 226 11.37 -1.60 -7.08
CA HIS A 226 11.90 -2.96 -6.91
C HIS A 226 13.42 -3.02 -7.15
N LYS A 227 13.90 -2.41 -8.24
CA LYS A 227 15.34 -2.33 -8.54
C LYS A 227 16.11 -1.51 -7.50
N ALA A 228 15.48 -0.48 -6.94
CA ALA A 228 16.09 0.29 -5.86
C ALA A 228 16.26 -0.55 -4.59
N VAL A 229 15.20 -1.27 -4.19
CA VAL A 229 15.20 -2.20 -3.06
C VAL A 229 16.29 -3.27 -3.26
N LEU A 230 16.36 -3.91 -4.43
CA LEU A 230 17.44 -4.84 -4.82
C LEU A 230 18.84 -4.33 -4.46
N GLU A 231 19.17 -3.12 -4.91
CA GLU A 231 20.51 -2.57 -4.71
C GLU A 231 20.77 -2.21 -3.23
N PHE A 232 19.77 -1.67 -2.52
CA PHE A 232 19.89 -1.39 -1.08
C PHE A 232 20.07 -2.68 -0.26
N ASN A 233 19.35 -3.73 -0.62
CA ASN A 233 19.43 -5.04 0.02
C ASN A 233 20.81 -5.66 -0.20
N ARG A 234 21.30 -5.57 -1.44
CA ARG A 234 22.64 -6.01 -1.81
C ARG A 234 23.70 -5.30 -0.99
N VAL A 235 23.58 -3.98 -0.78
CA VAL A 235 24.50 -3.24 0.09
C VAL A 235 24.48 -3.77 1.53
N ILE A 236 23.29 -3.90 2.12
CA ILE A 236 23.11 -4.32 3.51
C ILE A 236 23.68 -5.73 3.73
N SER A 237 23.23 -6.71 2.95
CA SER A 237 23.68 -8.10 3.05
C SER A 237 25.20 -8.21 2.90
N LYS A 238 25.74 -7.56 1.86
CA LYS A 238 27.18 -7.65 1.54
C LYS A 238 28.08 -6.95 2.56
N PHE A 239 27.60 -5.90 3.21
CA PHE A 239 28.31 -5.28 4.31
C PHE A 239 28.39 -6.22 5.52
N TRP A 240 27.29 -6.87 5.88
CA TRP A 240 27.25 -7.77 7.03
C TRP A 240 28.01 -9.08 6.80
N ASP A 241 27.91 -9.66 5.60
CA ASP A 241 28.76 -10.80 5.18
C ASP A 241 30.25 -10.48 5.38
N TRP A 242 30.65 -9.25 5.04
CA TRP A 242 32.02 -8.76 5.17
C TRP A 242 32.41 -8.52 6.63
N VAL A 243 31.54 -7.89 7.42
CA VAL A 243 31.74 -7.65 8.86
C VAL A 243 31.96 -8.96 9.61
N SER A 244 31.06 -9.92 9.43
CA SER A 244 31.12 -11.22 10.11
C SER A 244 32.34 -12.04 9.68
N TYR A 245 32.73 -11.99 8.40
CA TYR A 245 33.87 -12.77 7.93
C TYR A 245 35.23 -12.25 8.44
N TYR A 246 35.37 -10.93 8.58
CA TYR A 246 36.63 -10.30 8.98
C TYR A 246 36.70 -9.93 10.46
N ASP A 247 35.68 -10.30 11.25
CA ASP A 247 35.57 -9.95 12.68
C ASP A 247 35.72 -8.44 12.89
N LYS A 248 35.07 -7.67 12.00
CA LYS A 248 35.12 -6.21 12.02
C LYS A 248 34.12 -5.69 13.03
N ASN A 249 34.59 -4.97 14.02
CA ASN A 249 33.72 -4.35 15.01
C ASN A 249 33.46 -2.86 14.67
N PRO A 250 32.48 -2.21 15.34
CA PRO A 250 32.25 -0.77 15.22
C PRO A 250 33.45 0.09 15.66
N ASP A 251 34.51 -0.52 16.24
CA ASP A 251 35.69 0.22 16.63
C ASP A 251 36.58 0.67 15.47
N ASP A 252 36.56 -0.05 14.36
CA ASP A 252 37.25 0.33 13.13
C ASP A 252 36.60 1.59 12.51
N PRO A 253 37.27 2.77 12.52
CA PRO A 253 36.67 4.04 12.09
C PRO A 253 36.21 4.03 10.63
N ARG A 254 36.85 3.24 9.76
CA ARG A 254 36.45 3.14 8.35
C ARG A 254 35.19 2.32 8.16
N SER A 255 35.05 1.24 8.93
CA SER A 255 33.84 0.42 8.94
C SER A 255 32.67 1.21 9.53
N ALA A 256 32.89 1.94 10.63
CA ALA A 256 31.91 2.85 11.21
C ALA A 256 31.47 3.96 10.23
N LEU A 257 32.41 4.53 9.48
CA LEU A 257 32.11 5.54 8.47
C LEU A 257 31.30 4.97 7.30
N GLU A 258 31.68 3.80 6.77
CA GLU A 258 30.92 3.12 5.72
C GLU A 258 29.51 2.74 6.18
N PHE A 259 29.38 2.27 7.43
CA PHE A 259 28.11 1.94 8.05
C PHE A 259 27.14 3.14 8.09
N VAL A 260 27.62 4.29 8.58
CA VAL A 260 26.81 5.52 8.64
C VAL A 260 26.54 6.11 7.26
N PHE A 261 27.50 6.01 6.34
CA PHE A 261 27.43 6.61 5.02
C PHE A 261 26.58 5.84 4.02
N VAL A 262 26.54 4.51 4.09
CA VAL A 262 25.90 3.68 3.06
C VAL A 262 24.86 2.74 3.65
N VAL A 263 25.17 2.04 4.75
CA VAL A 263 24.31 0.97 5.29
C VAL A 263 23.06 1.54 5.98
N LEU A 264 23.21 2.49 6.91
CA LEU A 264 22.08 3.15 7.57
C LEU A 264 21.15 3.87 6.58
N PRO A 265 21.63 4.61 5.58
CA PRO A 265 20.77 5.15 4.52
C PRO A 265 19.99 4.08 3.77
N CYS A 266 20.60 2.95 3.39
CA CYS A 266 19.88 1.87 2.70
C CYS A 266 18.67 1.37 3.50
N VAL A 267 18.79 1.24 4.83
CA VAL A 267 17.67 0.84 5.70
C VAL A 267 16.52 1.86 5.63
N LEU A 268 16.83 3.15 5.74
CA LEU A 268 15.81 4.19 5.63
C LEU A 268 15.22 4.28 4.22
N GLN A 269 16.01 4.12 3.16
CA GLN A 269 15.50 4.18 1.80
C GLN A 269 14.57 3.01 1.47
N ARG A 270 14.85 1.80 2.00
CA ARG A 270 13.88 0.68 1.96
C ARG A 270 12.55 1.08 2.60
N ALA A 271 12.58 1.61 3.83
CA ALA A 271 11.38 2.05 4.53
C ALA A 271 10.65 3.18 3.78
N SER A 272 11.40 4.13 3.20
CA SER A 272 10.85 5.21 2.39
C SER A 272 10.15 4.70 1.14
N ILE A 273 10.71 3.70 0.45
CA ILE A 273 10.06 3.06 -0.71
C ILE A 273 8.77 2.37 -0.28
N SER A 274 8.79 1.61 0.82
CA SER A 274 7.58 0.99 1.35
C SER A 274 6.49 2.02 1.64
N LEU A 275 6.84 3.16 2.25
CA LEU A 275 5.90 4.26 2.49
C LEU A 275 5.36 4.86 1.18
N GLN A 276 6.21 5.07 0.17
CA GLN A 276 5.78 5.54 -1.15
C GLN A 276 4.80 4.58 -1.81
N LEU A 277 5.00 3.27 -1.64
CA LEU A 277 4.12 2.20 -2.11
C LEU A 277 2.88 1.96 -1.22
N GLN A 278 2.63 2.83 -0.23
CA GLN A 278 1.54 2.69 0.74
C GLN A 278 1.59 1.37 1.55
N LEU A 279 2.80 0.87 1.81
CA LEU A 279 3.09 -0.37 2.54
C LEU A 279 3.57 -0.06 3.96
N GLY A 280 2.75 0.62 4.76
CA GLY A 280 3.10 1.05 6.12
C GLY A 280 3.59 -0.08 7.03
N TYR A 281 3.02 -1.29 6.93
CA TYR A 281 3.50 -2.46 7.67
C TYR A 281 4.96 -2.79 7.34
N HIS A 282 5.29 -2.90 6.06
CA HIS A 282 6.64 -3.23 5.60
C HIS A 282 7.65 -2.10 5.84
N ALA A 283 7.19 -0.85 5.94
CA ALA A 283 8.03 0.25 6.38
C ALA A 283 8.48 0.06 7.84
N LEU A 284 7.55 -0.28 8.75
CA LEU A 284 7.87 -0.61 10.14
C LEU A 284 8.80 -1.82 10.22
N GLU A 285 8.50 -2.85 9.44
CA GLU A 285 9.29 -4.08 9.36
C GLU A 285 10.73 -3.79 8.93
N ALA A 286 10.95 -3.06 7.83
CA ALA A 286 12.29 -2.70 7.36
C ALA A 286 13.11 -1.94 8.41
N MET A 287 12.46 -1.13 9.25
CA MET A 287 13.10 -0.38 10.32
C MET A 287 13.40 -1.22 11.57
N GLU A 288 12.65 -2.29 11.82
CA GLU A 288 12.84 -3.20 12.97
C GLU A 288 13.77 -4.38 12.66
N GLU A 289 13.65 -4.98 11.47
CA GLU A 289 14.53 -6.05 10.98
C GLU A 289 15.98 -5.64 10.88
N SER A 290 16.22 -4.36 10.68
CA SER A 290 17.56 -3.80 10.71
C SER A 290 18.30 -4.24 11.99
N ASN A 291 17.60 -4.52 13.10
CA ASN A 291 18.16 -5.04 14.36
C ASN A 291 18.48 -6.55 14.39
N LYS A 292 18.04 -7.37 13.41
CA LYS A 292 18.18 -8.83 13.35
C LYS A 292 18.94 -9.25 12.09
N VAL A 293 20.27 -9.18 12.17
CA VAL A 293 21.13 -9.30 10.98
C VAL A 293 21.57 -10.74 10.68
N ASN A 294 21.56 -11.67 11.65
CA ASN A 294 21.92 -13.07 11.43
C ASN A 294 21.29 -14.02 12.48
N ALA A 295 21.04 -15.28 12.09
CA ALA A 295 20.59 -16.36 12.96
C ALA A 295 21.64 -16.83 13.98
N ASN A 296 22.92 -16.52 13.73
CA ASN A 296 24.03 -16.76 14.67
C ASN A 296 24.36 -15.45 15.38
N GLU A 297 23.84 -15.30 16.59
CA GLU A 297 24.00 -14.15 17.49
C GLU A 297 25.47 -13.76 17.70
N THR A 298 25.87 -12.53 17.35
CA THR A 298 26.88 -11.76 18.10
C THR A 298 26.95 -10.27 17.73
N GLU A 299 26.62 -9.87 16.50
CA GLU A 299 26.57 -8.44 16.13
C GLU A 299 25.24 -8.06 15.49
N THR A 300 24.46 -7.25 16.20
CA THR A 300 23.22 -6.66 15.69
C THR A 300 23.48 -5.22 15.26
N LEU A 301 22.69 -4.68 14.31
CA LEU A 301 22.68 -3.25 14.02
C LEU A 301 22.51 -2.43 15.31
N GLN A 302 21.67 -2.90 16.23
CA GLN A 302 21.47 -2.24 17.52
C GLN A 302 22.79 -2.14 18.31
N ALA A 303 23.62 -3.19 18.33
CA ALA A 303 24.93 -3.14 18.97
C ALA A 303 25.88 -2.11 18.32
N TRP A 304 25.87 -2.01 17.00
CA TRP A 304 26.61 -0.98 16.26
C TRP A 304 26.07 0.42 16.55
N LEU A 305 24.74 0.60 16.56
CA LEU A 305 24.07 1.85 16.91
C LEU A 305 24.43 2.28 18.35
N ASP A 306 24.35 1.38 19.32
CA ASP A 306 24.63 1.66 20.72
C ASP A 306 26.10 2.05 20.90
N THR A 307 27.02 1.29 20.32
CA THR A 307 28.45 1.56 20.40
C THR A 307 28.82 2.91 19.79
N LEU A 308 28.29 3.23 18.59
CA LEU A 308 28.55 4.50 17.92
C LEU A 308 27.82 5.68 18.58
N SER A 309 26.69 5.45 19.24
CA SER A 309 25.96 6.48 20.00
C SER A 309 26.68 6.88 21.28
N LEU A 310 27.42 5.95 21.90
CA LEU A 310 28.26 6.24 23.07
C LEU A 310 29.49 7.10 22.70
N ARG A 311 29.90 7.12 21.43
CA ARG A 311 30.99 7.99 20.96
C ARG A 311 30.53 9.44 20.97
N GLN A 312 31.34 10.33 21.53
CA GLN A 312 31.06 11.76 21.41
C GLN A 312 31.41 12.27 20.00
N GLY A 313 30.74 13.33 19.54
CA GLY A 313 31.09 14.00 18.30
C GLY A 313 30.29 13.55 17.07
N PHE A 314 30.97 13.30 15.95
CA PHE A 314 30.31 13.14 14.63
C PHE A 314 29.38 11.93 14.54
N PHE A 315 29.83 10.76 14.99
CA PHE A 315 29.07 9.52 14.88
C PHE A 315 27.76 9.58 15.67
N ALA A 316 27.77 10.03 16.94
CA ALA A 316 26.55 10.23 17.71
C ALA A 316 25.57 11.21 17.06
N GLN A 317 26.06 12.31 16.45
CA GLN A 317 25.19 13.23 15.72
C GLN A 317 24.52 12.56 14.51
N CYS A 318 25.26 11.73 13.78
CA CYS A 318 24.72 10.96 12.66
C CYS A 318 23.68 9.93 13.12
N ILE A 319 23.95 9.20 14.21
CA ILE A 319 23.02 8.23 14.76
C ILE A 319 21.75 8.92 15.27
N ASN A 320 21.87 10.03 15.99
CA ASN A 320 20.71 10.81 16.44
C ASN A 320 19.85 11.29 15.26
N ASN A 321 20.47 11.82 14.20
CA ASN A 321 19.75 12.21 12.98
C ASN A 321 19.03 11.00 12.34
N TYR A 322 19.68 9.84 12.27
CA TYR A 322 19.06 8.60 11.78
C TYR A 322 17.86 8.19 12.63
N LEU A 323 17.97 8.18 13.96
CA LEU A 323 16.88 7.82 14.87
C LEU A 323 15.69 8.77 14.78
N GLU A 324 15.96 10.06 14.56
CA GLU A 324 14.92 11.06 14.29
C GLU A 324 14.20 10.77 12.97
N GLN A 325 14.94 10.48 11.88
CA GLN A 325 14.35 10.11 10.59
C GLN A 325 13.54 8.80 10.69
N LYS A 326 14.07 7.78 11.38
CA LYS A 326 13.36 6.53 11.69
C LYS A 326 12.03 6.83 12.38
N SER A 327 12.03 7.73 13.37
CA SER A 327 10.81 8.09 14.10
C SER A 327 9.77 8.80 13.21
N ILE A 328 10.20 9.68 12.30
CA ILE A 328 9.30 10.31 11.32
C ILE A 328 8.65 9.26 10.41
N PHE A 329 9.43 8.28 9.93
CA PHE A 329 8.91 7.22 9.06
C PHE A 329 7.97 6.27 9.82
N GLN A 330 8.24 6.01 11.10
CA GLN A 330 7.32 5.26 11.96
C GLN A 330 5.98 5.98 12.11
N ILE A 331 6.01 7.29 12.34
CA ILE A 331 4.79 8.13 12.40
C ILE A 331 4.00 8.05 11.09
N GLU A 332 4.67 8.20 9.95
CA GLU A 332 4.06 8.10 8.62
C GLU A 332 3.42 6.72 8.37
N ALA A 333 4.12 5.64 8.74
CA ALA A 333 3.60 4.28 8.63
C ALA A 333 2.34 4.07 9.48
N LEU A 334 2.33 4.57 10.72
CA LEU A 334 1.17 4.48 11.62
C LEU A 334 -0.04 5.26 11.08
N LEU A 335 0.18 6.40 10.43
CA LEU A 335 -0.86 7.17 9.76
C LEU A 335 -1.44 6.41 8.55
N GLN A 336 -0.59 5.80 7.70
CA GLN A 336 -1.06 4.97 6.57
C GLN A 336 -1.89 3.76 7.02
N LEU A 337 -1.51 3.15 8.15
CA LEU A 337 -2.22 2.03 8.74
C LEU A 337 -3.56 2.43 9.37
N GLU A 338 -3.81 3.73 9.60
CA GLU A 338 -4.98 4.27 10.32
C GLU A 338 -5.18 3.66 11.72
N ARG A 339 -4.09 3.21 12.36
CA ARG A 339 -4.13 2.50 13.65
C ARG A 339 -3.92 3.37 14.88
N TYR A 340 -3.61 4.65 14.73
CA TYR A 340 -3.39 5.55 15.86
C TYR A 340 -4.66 5.80 16.71
N ASN A 341 -5.84 5.32 16.30
CA ASN A 341 -7.07 5.34 17.12
C ASN A 341 -7.15 4.21 18.15
N TYR A 342 -6.26 3.22 18.05
CA TYR A 342 -6.12 2.21 19.09
C TYR A 342 -5.24 2.78 20.20
N SER A 343 -5.68 2.63 21.45
CA SER A 343 -5.09 3.28 22.63
C SER A 343 -3.58 3.07 22.74
N GLY A 344 -3.08 1.86 22.47
CA GLY A 344 -1.65 1.54 22.46
C GLY A 344 -0.87 2.27 21.36
N THR A 345 -1.39 2.29 20.13
CA THR A 345 -0.74 2.95 18.99
C THR A 345 -0.78 4.48 19.09
N GLN A 346 -1.84 5.04 19.69
CA GLN A 346 -1.95 6.48 19.93
C GLN A 346 -0.89 6.98 20.91
N ALA A 347 -0.61 6.21 21.96
CA ALA A 347 0.42 6.53 22.95
C ALA A 347 1.80 6.58 22.29
N ILE A 348 2.14 5.56 21.49
CA ILE A 348 3.41 5.47 20.76
C ILE A 348 3.55 6.66 19.78
N PHE A 349 2.49 6.99 19.03
CA PHE A 349 2.49 8.13 18.12
C PHE A 349 2.76 9.44 18.87
N ASN A 350 2.03 9.69 19.97
CA ASN A 350 2.15 10.93 20.74
C ASN A 350 3.53 11.05 21.41
N GLU A 351 4.07 9.95 21.93
CA GLU A 351 5.41 9.90 22.53
C GLU A 351 6.47 10.28 21.49
N LYS A 352 6.44 9.64 20.31
CA LYS A 352 7.40 9.91 19.22
C LYS A 352 7.28 11.33 18.70
N MET A 353 6.06 11.82 18.50
CA MET A 353 5.83 13.22 18.15
C MET A 353 6.41 14.16 19.20
N GLN A 354 6.12 13.93 20.49
CA GLN A 354 6.63 14.78 21.56
C GLN A 354 8.16 14.82 21.62
N ALA A 355 8.81 13.67 21.46
CA ALA A 355 10.27 13.57 21.43
C ALA A 355 10.88 14.34 20.24
N LEU A 356 10.30 14.20 19.04
CA LEU A 356 10.76 14.88 17.82
C LEU A 356 10.58 16.40 17.91
N TRP A 357 9.45 16.86 18.43
CA TRP A 357 9.17 18.29 18.58
C TRP A 357 10.12 18.95 19.58
N LYS A 358 10.41 18.29 20.70
CA LYS A 358 11.36 18.77 21.70
C LYS A 358 12.80 18.83 21.18
N SER A 359 13.21 17.83 20.38
CA SER A 359 14.57 17.73 19.84
C SER A 359 14.80 18.68 18.66
N LYS A 360 13.94 18.66 17.64
CA LYS A 360 14.13 19.42 16.38
C LYS A 360 13.67 20.87 16.45
N LEU A 361 12.54 21.12 17.09
CA LEU A 361 11.90 22.45 17.09
C LEU A 361 12.03 23.18 18.43
N HIS A 362 12.50 22.48 19.48
CA HIS A 362 12.54 22.98 20.86
C HIS A 362 11.19 23.48 21.36
N GLU A 363 10.10 22.86 20.89
CA GLU A 363 8.72 23.19 21.28
C GLU A 363 8.11 22.07 22.12
N THR A 364 7.09 22.41 22.90
CA THR A 364 6.35 21.46 23.73
C THR A 364 5.12 20.96 22.98
N TRP A 365 5.09 19.66 22.71
CA TRP A 365 3.92 18.98 22.14
C TRP A 365 3.11 18.28 23.23
N THR A 366 1.79 18.45 23.22
CA THR A 366 0.85 17.68 24.05
C THR A 366 -0.36 17.29 23.22
N SER A 367 -1.11 16.26 23.60
CA SER A 367 -2.33 15.84 22.87
C SER A 367 -3.42 16.94 22.80
N THR A 368 -3.36 17.95 23.67
CA THR A 368 -4.36 19.03 23.78
C THR A 368 -3.90 20.38 23.25
N GLN A 369 -2.59 20.65 23.20
CA GLN A 369 -2.00 21.88 22.66
C GLN A 369 -0.96 21.52 21.61
N THR A 370 -1.39 21.45 20.35
CA THR A 370 -0.47 21.28 19.23
C THR A 370 -0.58 22.51 18.34
N LYS A 371 0.49 23.30 18.24
CA LYS A 371 0.54 24.44 17.32
C LYS A 371 1.74 24.23 16.42
N LEU A 372 1.58 24.50 15.13
CA LEU A 372 2.72 24.49 14.23
C LEU A 372 3.66 25.67 14.57
N PRO A 373 4.99 25.45 14.57
CA PRO A 373 5.95 26.51 14.82
C PRO A 373 5.83 27.56 13.72
N ALA A 374 5.84 28.83 14.11
CA ALA A 374 6.00 29.90 13.14
C ALA A 374 7.38 29.76 12.49
N LEU A 375 7.44 29.82 11.16
CA LEU A 375 8.72 29.81 10.45
C LEU A 375 9.53 31.06 10.86
N SER A 376 10.70 30.83 11.45
CA SER A 376 11.66 31.89 11.77
C SER A 376 11.96 32.79 10.56
N ARG A 377 12.07 34.11 10.76
CA ARG A 377 12.44 35.09 9.72
C ARG A 377 13.85 34.87 9.13
N THR A 378 14.68 34.01 9.73
CA THR A 378 15.97 33.60 9.16
C THR A 378 15.81 32.42 8.18
N PRO A 379 16.09 32.60 6.87
CA PRO A 379 15.92 31.57 5.83
C PRO A 379 16.78 30.31 5.98
N SER A 380 17.69 30.26 6.95
CA SER A 380 18.67 29.19 7.14
C SER A 380 18.15 27.95 7.89
N LYS A 381 16.85 27.91 8.26
CA LYS A 381 16.28 26.85 9.13
C LYS A 381 15.17 25.99 8.49
N ARG A 382 14.95 26.05 7.17
CA ARG A 382 14.04 25.13 6.45
C ARG A 382 14.75 23.82 6.12
N LEU A 383 15.04 23.03 7.14
CA LEU A 383 15.55 21.67 6.97
C LEU A 383 14.42 20.77 6.43
N GLY A 384 14.72 19.87 5.50
CA GLY A 384 13.73 18.95 4.93
C GLY A 384 13.08 18.08 6.01
N SER A 385 13.87 17.68 7.01
CA SER A 385 13.34 16.94 8.17
C SER A 385 12.32 17.73 9.01
N HIS A 386 12.40 19.07 9.07
CA HIS A 386 11.38 19.90 9.72
C HIS A 386 10.11 19.93 8.88
N VAL A 387 10.21 20.16 7.58
CA VAL A 387 9.06 20.18 6.66
C VAL A 387 8.30 18.86 6.76
N LYS A 388 9.01 17.72 6.73
CA LYS A 388 8.39 16.40 6.85
C LYS A 388 7.65 16.20 8.19
N LEU A 389 8.21 16.67 9.30
CA LEU A 389 7.51 16.62 10.61
C LEU A 389 6.23 17.48 10.61
N ILE A 390 6.28 18.65 9.98
CA ILE A 390 5.11 19.51 9.81
C ILE A 390 4.05 18.82 8.93
N GLU A 391 4.44 18.20 7.83
CA GLU A 391 3.55 17.44 6.94
C GLU A 391 2.84 16.30 7.68
N GLN A 392 3.58 15.49 8.46
CA GLN A 392 2.98 14.42 9.27
C GLN A 392 2.00 14.95 10.31
N THR A 393 2.28 16.13 10.88
CA THR A 393 1.36 16.82 11.79
C THR A 393 0.07 17.25 11.08
N VAL A 394 0.19 17.79 9.87
CA VAL A 394 -0.96 18.22 9.06
C VAL A 394 -1.80 17.01 8.63
N ALA A 395 -1.16 15.91 8.22
CA ALA A 395 -1.86 14.66 7.91
C ALA A 395 -2.65 14.13 9.11
N TRP A 396 -2.08 14.24 10.32
CA TRP A 396 -2.79 13.92 11.56
C TRP A 396 -3.99 14.85 11.81
N PHE A 397 -3.84 16.18 11.65
CA PHE A 397 -4.95 17.12 11.77
C PHE A 397 -6.09 16.81 10.80
N LEU A 398 -5.76 16.47 9.56
CA LEU A 398 -6.75 16.09 8.56
C LEU A 398 -7.52 14.85 8.99
N GLN A 399 -6.82 13.91 9.62
CA GLN A 399 -7.41 12.69 10.09
C GLN A 399 -8.36 12.92 11.27
N GLU A 400 -8.00 13.77 12.25
CA GLU A 400 -8.93 14.24 13.30
C GLU A 400 -10.19 14.89 12.68
N ALA A 401 -10.02 15.67 11.61
CA ALA A 401 -11.15 16.29 10.90
C ALA A 401 -12.11 15.26 10.28
N LYS A 402 -11.58 14.17 9.72
CA LYS A 402 -12.40 13.08 9.15
C LYS A 402 -13.19 12.34 10.22
N GLU A 403 -12.59 12.12 11.39
CA GLU A 403 -13.27 11.52 12.55
C GLU A 403 -14.41 12.41 13.02
N LEU A 404 -14.17 13.72 13.13
CA LEU A 404 -15.21 14.69 13.45
C LEU A 404 -16.35 14.66 12.41
N ALA A 405 -16.04 14.62 11.12
CA ALA A 405 -17.04 14.51 10.08
C ALA A 405 -17.88 13.23 10.20
N THR A 406 -17.25 12.10 10.56
CA THR A 406 -17.92 10.81 10.78
C THR A 406 -18.81 10.87 12.02
N LYS A 407 -18.31 11.45 13.12
CA LYS A 407 -19.04 11.71 14.37
C LYS A 407 -20.27 12.59 14.12
N ILE A 408 -20.14 13.70 13.39
CA ILE A 408 -21.27 14.59 13.05
C ILE A 408 -22.30 13.87 12.18
N LYS A 409 -21.87 13.10 11.18
CA LYS A 409 -22.77 12.31 10.32
C LYS A 409 -23.57 11.28 11.11
N SER A 410 -22.94 10.56 12.03
CA SER A 410 -23.62 9.51 12.81
C SER A 410 -24.74 10.07 13.70
N PHE A 411 -24.56 11.28 14.23
CA PHE A 411 -25.60 11.93 15.03
C PHE A 411 -26.76 12.52 14.22
N SER A 412 -26.55 12.82 12.93
CA SER A 412 -27.59 13.39 12.05
C SER A 412 -28.66 12.38 11.56
N LYS A 413 -28.48 11.08 11.82
CA LYS A 413 -29.36 9.99 11.34
C LYS A 413 -30.62 9.72 12.22
N THR A 414 -30.95 10.57 13.18
CA THR A 414 -32.17 10.40 14.00
C THR A 414 -33.43 10.69 13.17
N LYS A 415 -34.56 10.00 13.46
CA LYS A 415 -35.82 10.13 12.69
C LYS A 415 -36.36 11.57 12.58
N ASP A 416 -35.96 12.45 13.50
CA ASP A 416 -36.39 13.84 13.58
C ASP A 416 -35.33 14.86 13.08
N GLY A 417 -34.16 14.41 12.63
CA GLY A 417 -33.08 15.28 12.15
C GLY A 417 -32.49 16.20 13.23
N GLN A 418 -32.55 15.79 14.50
CA GLN A 418 -31.97 16.50 15.65
C GLN A 418 -30.75 15.75 16.21
N PHE A 419 -29.71 16.49 16.61
CA PHE A 419 -28.58 15.91 17.33
C PHE A 419 -28.98 15.42 18.72
N LYS A 420 -28.36 14.33 19.19
CA LYS A 420 -28.46 13.89 20.60
C LYS A 420 -27.90 14.97 21.54
N GLU A 421 -28.47 15.09 22.74
CA GLU A 421 -28.07 16.12 23.73
C GLU A 421 -26.57 16.02 24.13
N GLU A 422 -26.05 14.80 24.21
CA GLU A 422 -24.62 14.51 24.45
C GLU A 422 -23.71 14.91 23.27
N ALA A 423 -24.23 14.93 22.04
CA ALA A 423 -23.50 15.41 20.88
C ALA A 423 -23.39 16.95 20.88
N LEU A 424 -24.43 17.63 21.36
CA LEU A 424 -24.51 19.09 21.40
C LEU A 424 -23.49 19.72 22.35
N SER A 425 -23.02 18.99 23.36
CA SER A 425 -22.00 19.48 24.29
C SER A 425 -20.56 19.35 23.76
N THR A 426 -20.29 18.45 22.80
CA THR A 426 -18.92 18.17 22.32
C THR A 426 -18.62 18.73 20.92
N ILE A 427 -19.61 18.75 20.03
CA ILE A 427 -19.44 19.23 18.64
C ILE A 427 -18.86 20.67 18.56
N PRO A 428 -19.30 21.66 19.36
CA PRO A 428 -18.75 23.01 19.27
C PRO A 428 -17.24 23.07 19.53
N ALA A 429 -16.76 22.37 20.56
CA ALA A 429 -15.34 22.33 20.89
C ALA A 429 -14.51 21.61 19.80
N ASP A 430 -15.04 20.53 19.23
CA ASP A 430 -14.39 19.81 18.14
C ASP A 430 -14.30 20.67 16.86
N ILE A 431 -15.34 21.47 16.56
CA ILE A 431 -15.34 22.43 15.43
C ILE A 431 -14.34 23.56 15.67
N GLU A 432 -14.28 24.11 16.89
CA GLU A 432 -13.29 25.14 17.24
C GLU A 432 -11.86 24.62 17.04
N LYS A 433 -11.59 23.37 17.46
CA LYS A 433 -10.32 22.69 17.20
C LYS A 433 -10.05 22.56 15.69
N LEU A 434 -11.03 22.15 14.89
CA LEU A 434 -10.90 22.06 13.43
C LEU A 434 -10.57 23.43 12.80
N ILE A 435 -11.23 24.50 13.23
CA ILE A 435 -10.98 25.87 12.76
C ILE A 435 -9.52 26.27 13.06
N GLU A 436 -9.04 26.02 14.29
CA GLU A 436 -7.66 26.28 14.68
C GLU A 436 -6.67 25.51 13.78
N ARG A 437 -6.97 24.23 13.46
CA ARG A 437 -6.16 23.43 12.52
C ARG A 437 -6.13 24.04 11.13
N MET A 438 -7.30 24.37 10.59
CA MET A 438 -7.41 24.93 9.24
C MET A 438 -6.68 26.28 9.13
N ASP A 439 -6.79 27.15 10.13
CA ASP A 439 -6.04 28.41 10.15
C ASP A 439 -4.53 28.17 10.25
N THR A 440 -4.12 27.18 11.03
CA THR A 440 -2.71 26.76 11.13
C THR A 440 -2.16 26.20 9.81
N VAL A 441 -2.97 25.44 9.06
CA VAL A 441 -2.63 24.93 7.72
C VAL A 441 -2.58 26.07 6.70
N LYS A 442 -3.57 26.97 6.72
CA LYS A 442 -3.66 28.14 5.84
C LYS A 442 -2.45 29.06 5.97
N ASP A 443 -2.12 29.42 7.22
CA ASP A 443 -1.09 30.40 7.50
C ASP A 443 0.24 29.68 7.71
N THR A 444 0.40 28.92 8.78
CA THR A 444 1.71 28.40 9.19
C THR A 444 2.29 27.38 8.20
N TYR A 445 1.54 26.33 7.85
CA TYR A 445 2.06 25.28 6.95
C TYR A 445 2.42 25.83 5.56
N TRP A 446 1.57 26.71 5.00
CA TRP A 446 1.88 27.38 3.73
C TRP A 446 3.23 28.11 3.77
N HIS A 447 3.52 28.85 4.85
CA HIS A 447 4.81 29.54 4.98
C HIS A 447 5.99 28.58 5.01
N TRP A 448 5.83 27.35 5.50
CA TRP A 448 6.88 26.33 5.50
C TRP A 448 7.20 25.83 4.09
N VAL A 449 6.19 25.64 3.23
CA VAL A 449 6.34 25.03 1.90
C VAL A 449 6.49 26.04 0.76
N GLU A 450 6.01 27.28 0.91
CA GLU A 450 5.99 28.26 -0.17
C GLU A 450 7.41 28.51 -0.74
N GLY A 451 7.52 28.40 -2.05
CA GLY A 451 8.75 28.54 -2.82
C GLY A 451 9.43 27.22 -3.16
N ASN A 452 8.96 26.07 -2.66
CA ASN A 452 9.40 24.75 -3.11
C ASN A 452 8.28 24.09 -3.92
N SER A 453 8.50 23.79 -5.20
CA SER A 453 7.44 23.23 -6.04
C SER A 453 6.95 21.86 -5.57
N PHE A 454 7.84 21.00 -5.07
CA PHE A 454 7.46 19.67 -4.60
C PHE A 454 6.60 19.75 -3.35
N ASP A 455 7.03 20.52 -2.35
CA ASP A 455 6.29 20.69 -1.09
C ASP A 455 4.97 21.47 -1.31
N GLU A 456 4.96 22.44 -2.24
CA GLU A 456 3.73 23.14 -2.64
C GLU A 456 2.69 22.16 -3.22
N HIS A 457 3.09 21.17 -4.03
CA HIS A 457 2.16 20.17 -4.56
C HIS A 457 1.52 19.33 -3.45
N ILE A 458 2.31 18.88 -2.48
CA ILE A 458 1.83 18.14 -1.30
C ILE A 458 0.83 19.00 -0.52
N TYR A 459 1.15 20.27 -0.30
CA TYR A 459 0.25 21.23 0.34
C TYR A 459 -1.09 21.34 -0.38
N PHE A 460 -1.11 21.44 -1.72
CA PHE A 460 -2.36 21.56 -2.47
C PHE A 460 -3.23 20.31 -2.38
N SER A 461 -2.62 19.12 -2.32
CA SER A 461 -3.32 17.87 -2.03
C SER A 461 -4.00 17.92 -0.65
N GLU A 462 -3.25 18.25 0.40
CA GLU A 462 -3.79 18.35 1.77
C GLU A 462 -4.85 19.46 1.90
N TRP A 463 -4.63 20.61 1.26
CA TRP A 463 -5.60 21.71 1.17
C TRP A 463 -6.91 21.25 0.52
N GLY A 464 -6.85 20.49 -0.57
CA GLY A 464 -8.02 19.88 -1.19
C GLY A 464 -8.76 18.95 -0.23
N LYS A 465 -8.04 18.07 0.48
CA LYS A 465 -8.65 17.15 1.46
C LYS A 465 -9.34 17.87 2.61
N PHE A 466 -8.75 18.94 3.16
CA PHE A 466 -9.40 19.77 4.18
C PHE A 466 -10.68 20.42 3.66
N LEU A 467 -10.66 20.95 2.42
CA LEU A 467 -11.86 21.50 1.79
C LEU A 467 -12.95 20.43 1.64
N ASN A 468 -12.58 19.21 1.24
CA ASN A 468 -13.51 18.09 1.11
C ASN A 468 -14.22 17.77 2.43
N VAL A 469 -13.43 17.53 3.48
CA VAL A 469 -13.93 17.11 4.80
C VAL A 469 -14.82 18.21 5.40
N SER A 470 -14.35 19.46 5.37
CA SER A 470 -15.07 20.60 5.96
C SER A 470 -16.33 20.97 5.16
N ALA A 471 -16.32 20.85 3.82
CA ALA A 471 -17.52 20.99 3.00
C ALA A 471 -18.54 19.88 3.30
N GLY A 472 -18.08 18.65 3.51
CA GLY A 472 -18.93 17.54 3.94
C GLY A 472 -19.61 17.79 5.29
N ILE A 473 -18.91 18.40 6.24
CA ILE A 473 -19.49 18.82 7.54
C ILE A 473 -20.57 19.90 7.33
N LEU A 474 -20.28 20.93 6.51
CA LEU A 474 -21.25 21.98 6.19
C LEU A 474 -22.53 21.42 5.55
N GLU A 475 -22.39 20.44 4.64
CA GLU A 475 -23.55 19.82 3.98
C GLU A 475 -24.46 19.09 4.98
N VAL A 476 -23.89 18.46 6.01
CA VAL A 476 -24.69 17.87 7.08
C VAL A 476 -25.46 18.96 7.83
N PHE A 477 -24.81 20.06 8.19
CA PHE A 477 -25.46 21.17 8.87
C PHE A 477 -26.55 21.85 8.03
N ARG A 478 -26.33 21.98 6.72
CA ARG A 478 -27.30 22.55 5.78
C ARG A 478 -28.61 21.76 5.75
N LYS A 479 -28.55 20.43 5.85
CA LYS A 479 -29.73 19.54 5.79
C LYS A 479 -30.56 19.49 7.09
N LEU A 480 -30.10 20.08 8.19
CA LEU A 480 -30.81 20.04 9.47
C LEU A 480 -32.07 20.90 9.47
N LYS A 481 -33.22 20.30 9.79
CA LYS A 481 -34.54 20.94 9.73
C LYS A 481 -34.75 22.02 10.81
N HIS A 482 -34.15 21.86 11.98
CA HIS A 482 -34.30 22.80 13.09
C HIS A 482 -32.95 23.40 13.46
N SER A 483 -32.91 24.74 13.53
CA SER A 483 -31.70 25.45 13.92
C SER A 483 -31.52 25.39 15.44
N GLN A 484 -30.60 24.57 15.92
CA GLN A 484 -30.24 24.52 17.34
C GLN A 484 -29.35 25.73 17.67
N ALA A 485 -29.82 26.60 18.56
CA ALA A 485 -29.16 27.88 18.86
C ALA A 485 -27.67 27.74 19.26
N GLN A 486 -27.32 26.63 19.91
CA GLN A 486 -25.96 26.29 20.33
C GLN A 486 -24.99 26.04 19.16
N LEU A 487 -25.48 25.62 17.99
CA LEU A 487 -24.64 25.31 16.82
C LEU A 487 -24.56 26.47 15.80
N LYS A 488 -25.44 27.47 15.89
CA LYS A 488 -25.45 28.60 14.94
C LYS A 488 -24.11 29.34 14.88
N GLY A 489 -23.49 29.58 16.04
CA GLY A 489 -22.19 30.26 16.14
C GLY A 489 -21.09 29.48 15.45
N CYS A 490 -20.89 28.21 15.84
CA CYS A 490 -19.82 27.38 15.28
C CYS A 490 -20.00 27.10 13.78
N ILE A 491 -21.24 26.99 13.26
CA ILE A 491 -21.50 26.88 11.81
C ILE A 491 -21.04 28.15 11.09
N LYS A 492 -21.34 29.33 11.63
CA LYS A 492 -20.92 30.62 11.07
C LYS A 492 -19.39 30.70 11.03
N ASP A 493 -18.73 30.35 12.13
CA ASP A 493 -17.28 30.42 12.26
C ASP A 493 -16.57 29.42 11.33
N LEU A 494 -17.08 28.19 11.23
CA LEU A 494 -16.57 27.18 10.31
C LEU A 494 -16.73 27.62 8.85
N LEU A 495 -17.88 28.16 8.48
CA LEU A 495 -18.13 28.65 7.12
C LEU A 495 -17.17 29.79 6.76
N ILE A 496 -16.97 30.76 7.64
CA ILE A 496 -15.99 31.85 7.44
C ILE A 496 -14.57 31.31 7.34
N CYS A 497 -14.20 30.35 8.20
CA CYS A 497 -12.90 29.69 8.14
C CYS A 497 -12.66 29.01 6.79
N ILE A 498 -13.62 28.22 6.30
CA ILE A 498 -13.55 27.55 5.00
C ILE A 498 -13.42 28.57 3.85
N LEU A 499 -14.16 29.68 3.89
CA LEU A 499 -14.06 30.75 2.88
C LEU A 499 -12.68 31.42 2.87
N LYS A 500 -12.11 31.68 4.06
CA LYS A 500 -10.74 32.20 4.20
C LYS A 500 -9.71 31.18 3.71
N PHE A 501 -9.90 29.91 4.06
CA PHE A 501 -9.05 28.79 3.66
C PHE A 501 -9.00 28.64 2.14
N TYR A 502 -10.16 28.63 1.48
CA TYR A 502 -10.27 28.64 0.02
C TYR A 502 -9.69 29.92 -0.59
N GLY A 503 -10.04 31.09 -0.03
CA GLY A 503 -9.64 32.39 -0.52
C GLY A 503 -8.12 32.61 -0.52
N SER A 504 -7.41 32.00 0.44
CA SER A 504 -5.95 32.11 0.57
C SER A 504 -5.18 31.62 -0.66
N GLN A 505 -5.71 30.61 -1.37
CA GLN A 505 -5.05 29.99 -2.52
C GLN A 505 -5.77 30.22 -3.86
N LYS A 506 -6.91 30.91 -3.86
CA LYS A 506 -7.73 31.20 -5.05
C LYS A 506 -6.94 31.76 -6.24
N GLN A 507 -5.92 32.58 -6.00
CA GLN A 507 -5.11 33.20 -7.06
C GLN A 507 -4.12 32.23 -7.72
N ARG A 508 -3.76 31.13 -7.03
CA ARG A 508 -2.86 30.08 -7.51
C ARG A 508 -3.59 28.93 -8.20
N MET A 509 -4.92 29.03 -8.37
CA MET A 509 -5.72 28.01 -9.03
C MET A 509 -5.21 27.73 -10.46
N PRO A 510 -5.26 26.46 -10.91
CA PRO A 510 -4.89 26.07 -12.25
C PRO A 510 -5.63 26.87 -13.32
N VAL A 511 -4.92 27.19 -14.40
CA VAL A 511 -5.49 27.80 -15.61
C VAL A 511 -5.00 27.07 -16.86
N PRO A 512 -5.76 27.16 -17.97
CA PRO A 512 -5.33 26.66 -19.27
C PRO A 512 -3.95 27.21 -19.66
N ARG A 513 -3.15 26.41 -20.37
CA ARG A 513 -1.76 26.76 -20.73
C ARG A 513 -1.68 28.05 -21.53
N SER A 514 -2.65 28.29 -22.39
CA SER A 514 -2.79 29.53 -23.17
C SER A 514 -2.82 30.80 -22.30
N LEU A 515 -3.34 30.71 -21.07
CA LEU A 515 -3.46 31.84 -20.14
C LEU A 515 -2.23 32.01 -19.24
N ARG A 516 -1.36 31.00 -19.11
CA ARG A 516 -0.19 31.01 -18.21
C ARG A 516 0.88 32.03 -18.60
N ILE A 517 0.87 32.49 -19.86
CA ILE A 517 1.79 33.51 -20.37
C ILE A 517 1.46 34.89 -19.78
N CYS A 518 0.22 35.09 -19.29
CA CYS A 518 -0.17 36.32 -18.62
C CYS A 518 0.51 36.45 -17.26
N LYS A 519 1.01 37.66 -16.93
CA LYS A 519 1.64 37.94 -15.63
C LYS A 519 0.72 37.60 -14.45
N ASP A 520 -0.58 37.80 -14.63
CA ASP A 520 -1.61 37.58 -13.61
C ASP A 520 -1.76 36.09 -13.22
N TYR A 521 -1.30 35.16 -14.08
CA TYR A 521 -1.39 33.71 -13.87
C TYR A 521 -0.03 33.02 -13.85
N SER A 522 1.06 33.78 -13.83
CA SER A 522 2.43 33.24 -13.83
C SER A 522 2.76 32.34 -12.63
N LYS A 523 1.96 32.41 -11.55
CA LYS A 523 2.09 31.60 -10.33
C LYS A 523 0.98 30.54 -10.18
N SER A 524 0.21 30.27 -11.24
CA SER A 524 -0.83 29.23 -11.19
C SER A 524 -0.21 27.85 -11.03
N LEU A 525 -0.84 27.00 -10.22
CA LEU A 525 -0.51 25.59 -10.10
C LEU A 525 -0.59 24.90 -11.46
N ARG A 526 0.41 24.08 -11.78
CA ARG A 526 0.49 23.34 -13.04
C ARG A 526 0.08 21.89 -12.78
N LEU A 527 -1.04 21.48 -13.37
CA LEU A 527 -1.60 20.14 -13.17
C LEU A 527 -0.63 19.04 -13.60
N GLU A 528 0.16 19.26 -14.65
CA GLU A 528 1.17 18.32 -15.14
C GLU A 528 2.30 18.00 -14.15
N ASN A 529 2.49 18.88 -13.16
CA ASN A 529 3.52 18.75 -12.14
C ASN A 529 3.00 18.10 -10.84
N LEU A 530 1.68 17.94 -10.69
CA LEU A 530 1.12 17.19 -9.57
C LEU A 530 1.44 15.69 -9.76
N ARG A 531 1.72 15.00 -8.65
CA ARG A 531 1.87 13.54 -8.66
C ARG A 531 0.53 12.90 -9.06
N SER A 532 0.59 11.68 -9.60
CA SER A 532 -0.62 10.92 -9.96
C SER A 532 -1.63 10.83 -8.82
N ASP A 533 -1.14 10.80 -7.58
CA ASP A 533 -1.95 10.56 -6.39
C ASP A 533 -2.41 11.87 -5.74
N ASP A 534 -1.71 13.00 -5.96
CA ASP A 534 -2.08 14.32 -5.42
C ASP A 534 -3.20 14.99 -6.21
N LEU A 535 -3.22 14.77 -7.53
CA LEU A 535 -4.18 15.41 -8.43
C LEU A 535 -5.64 15.03 -8.14
N PRO A 536 -5.99 13.74 -7.91
CA PRO A 536 -7.34 13.35 -7.50
C PRO A 536 -7.78 14.01 -6.19
N ASP A 537 -6.93 13.98 -5.16
CA ASP A 537 -7.27 14.54 -3.84
C ASP A 537 -7.52 16.07 -3.91
N PHE A 538 -6.74 16.77 -4.73
CA PHE A 538 -6.95 18.19 -5.03
C PHE A 538 -8.26 18.44 -5.79
N ALA A 539 -8.52 17.68 -6.86
CA ALA A 539 -9.69 17.83 -7.71
C ALA A 539 -11.00 17.50 -6.97
N ASP A 540 -11.04 16.36 -6.27
CA ASP A 540 -12.20 15.90 -5.50
C ASP A 540 -12.55 16.87 -4.37
N GLY A 541 -11.54 17.43 -3.70
CA GLY A 541 -11.74 18.41 -2.65
C GLY A 541 -12.41 19.69 -3.15
N LEU A 542 -11.97 20.18 -4.31
CA LEU A 542 -12.57 21.34 -4.96
C LEU A 542 -13.97 21.04 -5.48
N LYS A 543 -14.21 19.84 -6.05
CA LYS A 543 -15.53 19.38 -6.46
C LYS A 543 -16.52 19.45 -5.31
N SER A 544 -16.22 18.78 -4.20
CA SER A 544 -17.07 18.78 -3.00
C SER A 544 -17.34 20.19 -2.49
N PHE A 545 -16.31 21.03 -2.44
CA PHE A 545 -16.44 22.43 -2.04
C PHE A 545 -17.41 23.21 -2.95
N TYR A 546 -17.21 23.17 -4.27
CA TYR A 546 -18.06 23.91 -5.21
C TYR A 546 -19.49 23.40 -5.24
N GLU A 547 -19.71 22.09 -5.10
CA GLU A 547 -21.05 21.52 -5.01
C GLU A 547 -21.82 22.05 -3.80
N VAL A 548 -21.20 22.04 -2.62
CA VAL A 548 -21.83 22.53 -1.38
C VAL A 548 -22.07 24.03 -1.47
N MET A 549 -21.10 24.81 -1.95
CA MET A 549 -21.25 26.25 -2.13
C MET A 549 -22.36 26.58 -3.14
N ALA A 550 -22.46 25.87 -4.26
CA ALA A 550 -23.52 26.06 -5.24
C ALA A 550 -24.90 25.76 -4.65
N ARG A 551 -25.05 24.68 -3.87
CA ARG A 551 -26.31 24.35 -3.18
C ARG A 551 -26.72 25.46 -2.19
N ILE A 552 -25.78 26.01 -1.42
CA ILE A 552 -26.05 27.12 -0.49
C ILE A 552 -26.45 28.41 -1.25
N LEU A 553 -25.80 28.69 -2.39
CA LEU A 553 -25.95 29.95 -3.11
C LEU A 553 -27.17 30.02 -4.05
N VAL A 554 -27.59 28.88 -4.62
CA VAL A 554 -28.70 28.81 -5.59
C VAL A 554 -30.07 28.68 -4.90
N ASP A 555 -30.11 28.21 -3.66
CA ASP A 555 -31.36 27.94 -2.93
C ASP A 555 -31.98 29.18 -2.25
N LYS A 556 -32.22 30.26 -3.03
CA LYS A 556 -32.86 31.50 -2.53
C LYS A 556 -34.38 31.39 -2.30
N ASN A 557 -35.03 30.33 -2.80
CA ASN A 557 -36.49 30.26 -2.93
C ASN A 557 -37.19 29.32 -1.91
N GLY A 558 -36.65 29.19 -0.70
CA GLY A 558 -37.43 28.80 0.49
C GLY A 558 -38.03 27.38 0.49
N LYS A 559 -37.40 26.41 -0.19
CA LYS A 559 -37.82 25.00 -0.13
C LYS A 559 -36.99 24.12 0.81
N GLU A 560 -35.81 24.56 1.24
CA GLU A 560 -35.03 23.90 2.31
C GLU A 560 -34.69 24.86 3.49
N THR A 561 -34.27 24.23 4.58
CA THR A 561 -34.14 24.63 6.00
C THR A 561 -33.69 26.07 6.34
N ASP A 562 -34.05 26.55 7.54
CA ASP A 562 -33.61 27.85 8.11
C ASP A 562 -32.07 28.02 8.13
N ASN A 563 -31.33 26.91 8.20
CA ASN A 563 -29.86 26.92 8.24
C ASN A 563 -29.25 27.28 6.89
N ALA A 564 -29.82 26.83 5.77
CA ALA A 564 -29.31 27.16 4.43
C ALA A 564 -29.38 28.67 4.16
N LYS A 565 -30.48 29.31 4.57
CA LYS A 565 -30.65 30.77 4.47
C LYS A 565 -29.63 31.53 5.31
N ALA A 566 -29.41 31.11 6.56
CA ALA A 566 -28.41 31.73 7.44
C ALA A 566 -26.97 31.58 6.90
N MET A 567 -26.64 30.43 6.30
CA MET A 567 -25.35 30.24 5.62
C MET A 567 -25.20 31.17 4.41
N PHE A 568 -26.24 31.34 3.59
CA PHE A 568 -26.23 32.27 2.46
C PHE A 568 -25.95 33.72 2.92
N GLU A 569 -26.71 34.19 3.92
CA GLU A 569 -26.55 35.54 4.47
C GLU A 569 -25.14 35.75 5.02
N CYS A 570 -24.57 34.75 5.69
CA CYS A 570 -23.19 34.78 6.18
C CYS A 570 -22.16 34.88 5.04
N ILE A 571 -22.32 34.12 3.95
CA ILE A 571 -21.42 34.19 2.79
C ILE A 571 -21.50 35.58 2.16
N GLU A 572 -22.71 36.12 2.01
CA GLU A 572 -22.92 37.43 1.42
C GLU A 572 -22.32 38.55 2.28
N GLU A 573 -22.51 38.51 3.60
CA GLU A 573 -21.90 39.42 4.57
C GLU A 573 -20.37 39.38 4.48
N TYR A 574 -19.78 38.17 4.53
CA TYR A 574 -18.33 37.99 4.44
C TYR A 574 -17.78 38.50 3.10
N LEU A 575 -18.37 38.12 1.97
CA LEU A 575 -17.87 38.51 0.64
C LEU A 575 -17.99 40.01 0.37
N ARG A 576 -19.04 40.67 0.87
CA ARG A 576 -19.14 42.14 0.85
C ARG A 576 -18.02 42.77 1.68
N SER A 577 -17.70 42.22 2.85
CA SER A 577 -16.63 42.74 3.72
C SER A 577 -15.24 42.68 3.07
N VAL A 578 -15.01 41.71 2.17
CA VAL A 578 -13.74 41.58 1.41
C VAL A 578 -13.81 42.17 -0.01
N GLY A 579 -14.80 43.04 -0.27
CA GLY A 579 -14.88 43.83 -1.51
C GLY A 579 -15.47 43.11 -2.74
N ASN A 580 -16.17 41.98 -2.55
CA ASN A 580 -16.83 41.24 -3.64
C ASN A 580 -18.34 41.45 -3.59
N ALA A 581 -18.93 41.98 -4.67
CA ALA A 581 -20.34 42.36 -4.70
C ALA A 581 -21.31 41.19 -4.96
N SER A 582 -20.86 40.11 -5.62
CA SER A 582 -21.70 38.96 -5.98
C SER A 582 -21.04 37.63 -5.56
N PRO A 583 -21.64 36.89 -4.60
CA PRO A 583 -21.16 35.57 -4.20
C PRO A 583 -21.07 34.56 -5.35
N ILE A 584 -22.09 34.55 -6.23
CA ILE A 584 -22.14 33.62 -7.38
C ILE A 584 -20.99 33.92 -8.34
N GLU A 585 -20.78 35.19 -8.69
CA GLU A 585 -19.71 35.58 -9.62
C GLU A 585 -18.31 35.31 -9.06
N TYR A 586 -18.15 35.45 -7.73
CA TYR A 586 -16.90 35.19 -7.03
C TYR A 586 -16.40 33.74 -7.23
N PHE A 587 -17.30 32.76 -7.20
CA PHE A 587 -17.00 31.34 -7.36
C PHE A 587 -17.05 30.89 -8.83
N LYS A 588 -18.09 31.28 -9.58
CA LYS A 588 -18.33 30.87 -10.98
C LYS A 588 -17.10 31.10 -11.86
N LYS A 589 -16.50 32.29 -11.81
CA LYS A 589 -15.34 32.64 -12.65
C LYS A 589 -14.09 31.80 -12.37
N VAL A 590 -13.86 31.38 -11.13
CA VAL A 590 -12.72 30.50 -10.82
C VAL A 590 -13.01 29.06 -11.19
N HIS A 591 -14.23 28.61 -10.88
CA HIS A 591 -14.66 27.25 -11.15
C HIS A 591 -14.58 26.92 -12.66
N LEU A 592 -15.11 27.79 -13.52
CA LEU A 592 -15.05 27.59 -14.97
C LEU A 592 -13.61 27.50 -15.51
N ARG A 593 -12.71 28.35 -15.00
CA ARG A 593 -11.29 28.31 -15.41
C ARG A 593 -10.57 27.04 -14.95
N LEU A 594 -10.91 26.54 -13.77
CA LEU A 594 -10.39 25.27 -13.28
C LEU A 594 -10.86 24.12 -14.18
N LEU A 595 -12.13 24.11 -14.57
CA LEU A 595 -12.69 23.12 -15.49
C LEU A 595 -11.95 23.13 -16.83
N ASP A 596 -11.77 24.31 -17.44
CA ASP A 596 -11.02 24.44 -18.70
C ASP A 596 -9.58 23.88 -18.58
N ALA A 597 -8.93 24.08 -17.42
CA ALA A 597 -7.57 23.57 -17.17
C ALA A 597 -7.55 22.04 -17.00
N LEU A 598 -8.54 21.47 -16.33
CA LEU A 598 -8.70 20.03 -16.16
C LEU A 598 -9.02 19.35 -17.51
N ASP A 599 -9.86 19.97 -18.33
CA ASP A 599 -10.22 19.46 -19.67
C ASP A 599 -8.99 19.44 -20.61
N GLU A 600 -8.18 20.50 -20.58
CA GLU A 600 -6.91 20.54 -21.34
C GLU A 600 -5.94 19.45 -20.87
N TYR A 601 -5.83 19.25 -19.55
CA TYR A 601 -4.98 18.21 -18.97
C TYR A 601 -5.45 16.79 -19.35
N GLU A 602 -6.74 16.51 -19.21
CA GLU A 602 -7.33 15.21 -19.56
C GLU A 602 -7.11 14.89 -21.04
N LYS A 603 -7.34 15.87 -21.93
CA LYS A 603 -7.13 15.70 -23.37
C LYS A 603 -5.70 15.35 -23.76
N GLU A 604 -4.71 15.83 -23.01
CA GLU A 604 -3.30 15.65 -23.35
C GLU A 604 -2.65 14.44 -22.68
N PHE A 605 -3.07 14.09 -21.46
CA PHE A 605 -2.38 13.08 -20.64
C PHE A 605 -3.19 11.80 -20.37
N SER A 606 -4.46 11.73 -20.76
CA SER A 606 -5.34 10.56 -20.51
C SER A 606 -4.78 9.25 -21.09
N GLU A 607 -4.29 9.26 -22.33
CA GLU A 607 -3.71 8.05 -22.97
C GLU A 607 -2.34 7.66 -22.37
N ALA A 608 -1.52 8.63 -21.96
CA ALA A 608 -0.15 8.39 -21.49
C ALA A 608 -0.03 8.06 -19.99
N ARG A 609 -0.98 8.53 -19.15
CA ARG A 609 -0.95 8.33 -17.69
C ARG A 609 -1.99 7.33 -17.14
N ARG A 610 -2.78 6.65 -18.00
CA ARG A 610 -3.85 5.71 -17.61
C ARG A 610 -4.82 6.27 -16.55
N ILE A 611 -5.06 7.58 -16.56
CA ILE A 611 -6.05 8.22 -15.67
C ILE A 611 -7.41 8.04 -16.34
N THR A 612 -8.17 7.02 -15.92
CA THR A 612 -9.43 6.66 -16.57
C THR A 612 -10.62 7.52 -16.13
N PHE A 613 -10.56 8.22 -14.99
CA PHE A 613 -11.60 9.15 -14.54
C PHE A 613 -11.01 10.16 -13.55
N LEU A 614 -10.82 11.42 -13.94
CA LEU A 614 -10.88 12.51 -12.95
C LEU A 614 -12.37 12.75 -12.72
N ASP A 615 -12.80 12.62 -11.48
CA ASP A 615 -14.19 12.81 -11.12
C ASP A 615 -14.53 14.28 -11.38
N ARG A 616 -15.10 14.57 -12.56
CA ARG A 616 -15.33 15.94 -13.03
C ARG A 616 -16.07 16.69 -11.94
N CYS A 617 -15.75 17.97 -11.76
CA CYS A 617 -16.63 18.90 -11.06
C CYS A 617 -17.93 19.08 -11.90
N ASN A 618 -18.71 18.01 -11.99
CA ASN A 618 -19.99 17.80 -12.66
C ASN A 618 -20.29 18.69 -13.89
N GLU A 619 -20.48 18.08 -15.07
CA GLU A 619 -21.04 18.75 -16.28
C GLU A 619 -22.43 19.41 -16.05
N ARG A 620 -23.05 19.15 -14.89
CA ARG A 620 -24.37 19.66 -14.49
C ARG A 620 -24.35 20.79 -13.46
N LEU A 621 -23.20 21.31 -13.03
CA LEU A 621 -23.11 22.50 -12.15
C LEU A 621 -23.52 23.77 -12.90
N LYS A 622 -24.82 23.92 -13.17
CA LYS A 622 -25.40 25.16 -13.69
C LYS A 622 -25.48 26.17 -12.55
N TRP A 623 -24.58 27.16 -12.55
CA TRP A 623 -24.81 28.42 -11.84
C TRP A 623 -25.98 29.12 -12.53
N VAL A 624 -27.22 28.74 -12.19
CA VAL A 624 -28.43 29.28 -12.81
C VAL A 624 -28.49 30.78 -12.52
N GLU A 625 -28.33 31.60 -13.56
CA GLU A 625 -28.71 33.00 -13.49
C GLU A 625 -30.23 33.03 -13.39
N GLN A 626 -30.77 33.49 -12.26
CA GLN A 626 -32.20 33.80 -12.14
C GLN A 626 -32.49 35.00 -13.03
N GLY A 627 -32.74 34.70 -14.30
CA GLY A 627 -33.10 35.64 -15.34
C GLY A 627 -33.92 34.99 -16.45
N ASP A 628 -34.55 33.84 -16.21
CA ASP A 628 -35.64 33.35 -17.08
C ASP A 628 -36.48 32.25 -16.43
N VAL A 629 -37.03 32.50 -15.23
CA VAL A 629 -38.15 31.70 -14.72
C VAL A 629 -39.44 32.33 -15.22
N SER A 630 -39.62 32.34 -16.54
CA SER A 630 -40.96 32.16 -17.06
C SER A 630 -41.37 30.73 -16.74
N THR A 631 -42.59 30.58 -16.24
CA THR A 631 -43.26 29.31 -15.98
C THR A 631 -43.47 28.53 -17.27
N SER A 632 -42.40 28.08 -17.93
CA SER A 632 -42.50 27.05 -18.96
C SER A 632 -42.73 25.72 -18.25
N ARG A 633 -43.99 25.30 -18.26
CA ARG A 633 -44.37 23.90 -18.12
C ARG A 633 -43.38 23.07 -18.94
N CYS A 634 -42.90 21.97 -18.36
CA CYS A 634 -42.04 21.02 -19.06
C CYS A 634 -42.74 20.49 -20.33
N GLN A 635 -42.55 21.18 -21.45
CA GLN A 635 -43.06 20.78 -22.77
C GLN A 635 -42.00 20.04 -23.60
N GLY A 636 -40.76 19.96 -23.11
CA GLY A 636 -39.60 19.62 -23.95
C GLY A 636 -38.98 18.23 -23.76
N CYS A 637 -39.25 17.52 -22.66
CA CYS A 637 -38.51 16.30 -22.34
C CYS A 637 -38.86 15.08 -23.22
N LEU A 638 -40.01 15.10 -23.90
CA LEU A 638 -40.50 14.00 -24.73
C LEU A 638 -41.14 14.51 -26.04
N SER A 639 -40.84 15.74 -26.46
CA SER A 639 -41.28 16.23 -27.78
C SER A 639 -40.56 15.45 -28.88
N PRO A 640 -41.27 14.93 -29.91
CA PRO A 640 -40.66 14.27 -31.06
C PRO A 640 -39.59 15.14 -31.74
N ASP A 641 -39.67 16.46 -31.59
CA ASP A 641 -38.77 17.43 -32.22
C ASP A 641 -37.38 17.55 -31.58
N ASN A 642 -37.15 16.91 -30.41
CA ASN A 642 -35.89 16.98 -29.65
C ASN A 642 -35.09 15.66 -29.62
N LEU A 643 -35.46 14.65 -30.41
CA LEU A 643 -34.65 13.43 -30.55
C LEU A 643 -33.44 13.70 -31.47
N PRO A 644 -32.21 13.35 -31.06
CA PRO A 644 -31.03 13.59 -31.88
C PRO A 644 -31.03 12.73 -33.14
N TYR A 645 -30.48 13.30 -34.21
CA TYR A 645 -30.36 12.83 -35.60
C TYR A 645 -29.57 11.51 -35.76
N TRP A 646 -30.06 10.39 -35.21
CA TRP A 646 -29.48 9.06 -35.40
C TRP A 646 -30.51 8.01 -35.86
N SER A 647 -31.68 8.43 -36.35
CA SER A 647 -32.67 7.55 -36.98
C SER A 647 -32.44 7.42 -38.48
N ILE A 648 -31.33 6.78 -38.86
CA ILE A 648 -31.23 6.07 -40.14
C ILE A 648 -30.69 4.67 -39.84
N ILE A 649 -31.49 3.84 -39.15
CA ILE A 649 -31.40 2.39 -39.27
C ILE A 649 -32.84 1.86 -39.39
N ASP A 650 -32.99 1.12 -40.48
CA ASP A 650 -34.06 0.24 -40.98
C ASP A 650 -35.47 0.25 -40.37
N SER A 651 -36.43 0.31 -41.28
CA SER A 651 -37.86 0.46 -41.09
C SER A 651 -38.56 -0.87 -40.81
N SER A 652 -38.57 -1.35 -39.56
CA SER A 652 -39.56 -2.36 -39.13
C SER A 652 -39.99 -2.33 -37.66
N GLU A 653 -39.39 -1.51 -36.80
CA GLU A 653 -39.82 -1.41 -35.39
C GLU A 653 -40.16 0.04 -35.05
N GLN A 654 -41.41 0.30 -34.68
CA GLN A 654 -41.85 1.62 -34.23
C GLN A 654 -41.09 2.01 -32.96
N PRO A 655 -40.57 3.25 -32.85
CA PRO A 655 -40.01 3.73 -31.59
C PRO A 655 -41.07 3.66 -30.49
N LEU A 656 -40.72 3.07 -29.35
CA LEU A 656 -41.57 3.00 -28.16
C LEU A 656 -42.13 4.38 -27.85
N SER A 657 -43.46 4.55 -27.92
CA SER A 657 -44.08 5.83 -27.65
C SER A 657 -43.79 6.28 -26.20
N PRO A 658 -43.57 7.57 -25.94
CA PRO A 658 -43.37 8.10 -24.59
C PRO A 658 -44.44 7.66 -23.57
N GLY A 659 -45.66 7.41 -24.05
CA GLY A 659 -46.80 6.92 -23.25
C GLY A 659 -46.58 5.58 -22.54
N ALA A 660 -45.56 4.81 -22.91
CA ALA A 660 -45.20 3.58 -22.22
C ALA A 660 -44.68 3.81 -20.78
N PHE A 661 -44.21 5.03 -20.47
CA PHE A 661 -43.75 5.43 -19.13
C PHE A 661 -44.77 6.32 -18.39
N GLY A 662 -46.00 6.42 -18.93
CA GLY A 662 -47.23 7.06 -18.46
C GLY A 662 -47.30 7.41 -16.98
N GLU A 663 -47.20 6.34 -16.20
CA GLU A 663 -47.50 6.30 -14.78
C GLU A 663 -46.22 6.37 -13.92
N LEU A 664 -45.05 6.56 -14.54
CA LEU A 664 -43.72 6.63 -13.92
C LEU A 664 -43.18 8.06 -13.78
N LEU A 665 -43.58 8.98 -14.66
CA LEU A 665 -43.05 10.35 -14.68
C LEU A 665 -44.09 11.39 -14.25
N ARG A 666 -43.80 12.17 -13.19
CA ARG A 666 -44.72 13.20 -12.66
C ARG A 666 -45.15 14.26 -13.69
N CYS A 667 -44.35 14.53 -14.72
CA CYS A 667 -44.64 15.48 -15.78
C CYS A 667 -45.56 14.92 -16.88
N GLU A 668 -45.73 13.60 -16.96
CA GLU A 668 -46.54 12.95 -17.97
C GLU A 668 -48.05 12.99 -17.68
N ALA A 669 -48.41 13.13 -16.40
CA ALA A 669 -49.79 13.39 -15.97
C ALA A 669 -50.41 14.65 -16.65
N VAL A 670 -49.59 15.52 -17.23
CA VAL A 670 -50.02 16.75 -17.93
C VAL A 670 -50.10 16.57 -19.45
N CYS A 671 -49.49 15.52 -20.01
CA CYS A 671 -49.42 15.27 -21.47
C CYS A 671 -50.30 14.10 -21.95
N SER A 672 -51.13 13.53 -21.08
CA SER A 672 -51.99 12.39 -21.43
C SER A 672 -53.11 12.80 -22.40
N VAL A 673 -52.83 12.68 -23.69
CA VAL A 673 -53.86 12.43 -24.70
C VAL A 673 -54.55 11.13 -24.32
N LYS A 674 -55.88 11.15 -24.21
CA LYS A 674 -56.73 10.00 -23.86
C LYS A 674 -56.53 8.86 -24.87
N LEU A 675 -55.60 7.95 -24.61
CA LEU A 675 -55.59 6.63 -25.22
C LEU A 675 -56.55 5.75 -24.44
N GLN A 676 -57.45 5.07 -25.14
CA GLN A 676 -58.43 4.19 -24.52
C GLN A 676 -57.72 3.03 -23.80
N PRO A 677 -58.20 2.63 -22.61
CA PRO A 677 -57.59 1.56 -21.86
C PRO A 677 -57.92 0.21 -22.53
N ASP A 678 -56.92 -0.45 -23.10
CA ASP A 678 -57.01 -1.89 -23.36
C ASP A 678 -57.08 -2.65 -22.02
N SER A 679 -58.00 -3.60 -21.97
CA SER A 679 -58.55 -4.22 -20.76
C SER A 679 -57.66 -5.31 -20.13
N ASN A 680 -56.35 -5.10 -20.03
CA ASN A 680 -55.41 -6.05 -19.41
C ASN A 680 -54.61 -5.42 -18.24
N LYS A 681 -55.29 -4.69 -17.35
CA LYS A 681 -54.71 -3.82 -16.31
C LYS A 681 -54.42 -4.48 -14.94
N ASP A 682 -54.05 -5.76 -14.89
CA ASP A 682 -53.62 -6.40 -13.63
C ASP A 682 -52.09 -6.64 -13.52
N THR A 683 -51.27 -6.10 -14.44
CA THR A 683 -49.82 -6.38 -14.46
C THR A 683 -48.88 -5.17 -14.59
N GLN A 684 -49.38 -3.93 -14.67
CA GLN A 684 -48.51 -2.75 -14.81
C GLN A 684 -48.19 -2.13 -13.45
N LEU A 685 -46.90 -2.10 -13.11
CA LEU A 685 -46.36 -1.43 -11.92
C LEU A 685 -46.39 0.10 -12.11
N ASN A 686 -46.87 0.83 -11.11
CA ASN A 686 -46.86 2.31 -11.10
C ASN A 686 -45.61 2.87 -10.39
N HIS A 687 -45.36 4.19 -10.44
CA HIS A 687 -44.18 4.79 -9.79
C HIS A 687 -44.02 4.44 -8.30
N ASP A 688 -45.11 4.39 -7.52
CA ASP A 688 -45.06 4.00 -6.11
C ASP A 688 -44.57 2.55 -5.95
N ASN A 689 -44.97 1.65 -6.86
CA ASN A 689 -44.47 0.28 -6.88
C ASN A 689 -42.98 0.23 -7.19
N TYR A 690 -42.48 1.00 -8.17
CA TYR A 690 -41.05 1.06 -8.47
C TYR A 690 -40.25 1.66 -7.30
N GLU A 691 -40.72 2.76 -6.72
CA GLU A 691 -40.08 3.36 -5.54
C GLU A 691 -40.04 2.36 -4.38
N THR A 692 -41.13 1.63 -4.13
CA THR A 692 -41.20 0.59 -3.10
C THR A 692 -40.26 -0.58 -3.38
N ILE A 693 -40.22 -1.09 -4.62
CA ILE A 693 -39.34 -2.21 -5.01
C ILE A 693 -37.88 -1.78 -4.90
N MET A 694 -37.51 -0.61 -5.42
CA MET A 694 -36.16 -0.08 -5.32
C MET A 694 -35.77 0.20 -3.86
N HIS A 695 -36.67 0.76 -3.06
CA HIS A 695 -36.43 1.02 -1.65
C HIS A 695 -36.24 -0.27 -0.86
N ASN A 696 -37.08 -1.29 -1.09
CA ASN A 696 -36.95 -2.59 -0.44
C ASN A 696 -35.67 -3.30 -0.87
N ALA A 697 -35.34 -3.30 -2.17
CA ALA A 697 -34.08 -3.87 -2.67
C ALA A 697 -32.86 -3.18 -2.04
N GLU A 698 -32.92 -1.86 -1.87
CA GLU A 698 -31.85 -1.07 -1.24
C GLU A 698 -31.73 -1.35 0.27
N LEU A 699 -32.86 -1.50 0.96
CA LEU A 699 -32.90 -1.91 2.38
C LEU A 699 -32.34 -3.32 2.56
N ASP A 700 -32.73 -4.26 1.70
CA ASP A 700 -32.27 -5.64 1.72
C ASP A 700 -30.77 -5.72 1.46
N PHE A 701 -30.28 -5.02 0.43
CA PHE A 701 -28.85 -4.85 0.17
C PHE A 701 -28.14 -4.31 1.41
N THR A 702 -28.57 -3.16 1.92
CA THR A 702 -27.90 -2.51 3.07
C THR A 702 -27.91 -3.38 4.32
N ARG A 703 -29.01 -4.07 4.60
CA ARG A 703 -29.15 -4.98 5.74
C ARG A 703 -28.17 -6.15 5.63
N HIS A 704 -28.10 -6.77 4.46
CA HIS A 704 -27.26 -7.94 4.21
C HIS A 704 -25.76 -7.68 4.46
N PHE A 705 -25.30 -6.45 4.22
CA PHE A 705 -23.91 -6.05 4.44
C PHE A 705 -23.64 -5.34 5.78
N ARG A 706 -24.68 -4.99 6.55
CA ARG A 706 -24.52 -4.26 7.83
C ARG A 706 -24.46 -5.18 9.04
N GLU A 707 -25.00 -6.38 8.96
CA GLU A 707 -24.98 -7.30 10.09
C GLU A 707 -23.82 -8.30 9.96
N VAL A 708 -23.28 -8.70 11.11
CA VAL A 708 -22.38 -9.85 11.21
C VAL A 708 -23.26 -11.08 11.18
N SER A 709 -22.90 -12.07 10.37
CA SER A 709 -23.69 -13.30 10.26
C SER A 709 -23.59 -14.15 11.52
N ALA A 710 -24.62 -14.98 11.76
CA ALA A 710 -24.63 -15.96 12.84
C ALA A 710 -24.79 -17.38 12.28
N HIS A 711 -23.90 -18.28 12.69
CA HIS A 711 -23.83 -19.64 12.21
C HIS A 711 -23.80 -20.63 13.39
N LEU A 712 -24.22 -21.88 13.13
CA LEU A 712 -24.10 -22.96 14.10
C LEU A 712 -22.70 -23.60 14.01
N PRO A 713 -22.15 -24.13 15.12
CA PRO A 713 -22.72 -24.15 16.46
C PRO A 713 -22.53 -22.84 17.23
N GLN A 714 -23.37 -22.58 18.24
CA GLN A 714 -23.24 -21.45 19.17
C GLN A 714 -22.16 -21.72 20.23
N GLU A 715 -20.92 -21.91 19.77
CA GLU A 715 -19.74 -22.07 20.60
C GLU A 715 -18.51 -21.55 19.86
N CYS A 716 -17.45 -21.23 20.60
CA CYS A 716 -16.18 -20.81 20.03
C CYS A 716 -15.55 -21.95 19.21
N ALA A 717 -15.60 -21.85 17.89
CA ALA A 717 -15.18 -22.91 16.98
C ALA A 717 -14.58 -22.34 15.69
N TYR A 718 -13.55 -23.01 15.16
CA TYR A 718 -12.96 -22.69 13.85
C TYR A 718 -13.57 -23.57 12.78
N HIS A 719 -13.86 -22.97 11.63
CA HIS A 719 -14.54 -23.59 10.50
C HIS A 719 -13.77 -23.38 9.21
N PHE A 720 -13.82 -24.38 8.33
CA PHE A 720 -13.45 -24.25 6.92
C PHE A 720 -14.71 -24.38 6.06
N LEU A 721 -14.87 -23.46 5.11
CA LEU A 721 -15.95 -23.44 4.13
C LEU A 721 -15.40 -23.49 2.70
N GLY A 722 -15.81 -24.50 1.95
CA GLY A 722 -15.64 -24.56 0.52
C GLY A 722 -16.57 -23.58 -0.18
N LEU A 723 -16.01 -22.66 -0.97
CA LEU A 723 -16.76 -21.73 -1.82
C LEU A 723 -16.39 -21.86 -3.30
N GLN A 724 -15.53 -22.82 -3.65
CA GLN A 724 -15.08 -23.10 -5.00
C GLN A 724 -15.64 -24.43 -5.49
N ARG A 725 -16.16 -24.46 -6.71
CA ARG A 725 -16.61 -25.70 -7.36
C ARG A 725 -15.63 -26.20 -8.42
N TRP A 726 -15.28 -25.33 -9.35
CA TRP A 726 -14.37 -25.62 -10.46
C TRP A 726 -13.24 -24.59 -10.48
N ASN A 727 -12.05 -25.01 -10.91
CA ASN A 727 -10.93 -24.11 -11.14
C ASN A 727 -10.83 -23.67 -12.61
N SER A 728 -9.91 -22.75 -12.92
CA SER A 728 -9.54 -22.32 -14.28
C SER A 728 -10.37 -21.16 -14.88
N LEU A 729 -10.14 -20.92 -16.18
CA LEU A 729 -10.71 -19.86 -17.02
C LEU A 729 -12.17 -20.10 -17.44
N THR A 730 -12.73 -21.28 -17.19
CA THR A 730 -14.07 -21.64 -17.63
C THR A 730 -15.20 -20.98 -16.81
N PRO A 731 -15.06 -20.76 -15.48
CA PRO A 731 -15.87 -19.77 -14.76
C PRO A 731 -15.85 -18.40 -15.43
N ALA A 732 -14.69 -17.93 -15.92
CA ALA A 732 -14.58 -16.67 -16.67
C ALA A 732 -15.41 -16.65 -17.97
N GLN A 733 -15.77 -17.81 -18.51
CA GLN A 733 -16.66 -17.95 -19.68
C GLN A 733 -18.15 -18.03 -19.30
N GLY A 734 -18.49 -18.00 -18.01
CA GLY A 734 -19.86 -18.14 -17.50
C GLY A 734 -20.47 -19.53 -17.66
N LYS A 735 -19.65 -20.57 -17.87
CA LYS A 735 -20.10 -21.95 -18.11
C LYS A 735 -20.15 -22.81 -16.84
N SER A 736 -19.69 -22.26 -15.73
CA SER A 736 -19.54 -22.95 -14.45
C SER A 736 -19.43 -21.93 -13.32
N VAL A 737 -19.32 -22.45 -12.10
CA VAL A 737 -19.15 -21.67 -10.87
C VAL A 737 -17.70 -21.79 -10.42
N GLY A 738 -17.04 -20.64 -10.27
CA GLY A 738 -15.69 -20.55 -9.69
C GLY A 738 -15.73 -20.56 -8.16
N GLY A 739 -14.83 -19.79 -7.55
CA GLY A 739 -14.98 -19.33 -6.17
C GLY A 739 -13.65 -19.10 -5.47
N GLY A 740 -13.57 -19.60 -4.25
CA GLY A 740 -12.38 -19.59 -3.39
C GLY A 740 -12.68 -20.36 -2.11
N TYR A 741 -12.08 -19.95 -1.00
CA TYR A 741 -12.30 -20.60 0.29
C TYR A 741 -12.51 -19.57 1.39
N PHE A 742 -13.17 -19.99 2.47
CA PHE A 742 -13.37 -19.13 3.63
C PHE A 742 -13.10 -19.91 4.91
N ILE A 743 -12.29 -19.34 5.79
CA ILE A 743 -12.07 -19.85 7.14
C ILE A 743 -12.67 -18.85 8.10
N TYR A 744 -13.46 -19.31 9.06
CA TYR A 744 -14.09 -18.42 10.03
C TYR A 744 -14.10 -18.98 11.43
N ARG A 745 -14.35 -18.09 12.40
CA ARG A 745 -14.59 -18.46 13.79
C ARG A 745 -15.93 -17.93 14.26
N THR A 746 -16.72 -18.79 14.87
CA THR A 746 -17.92 -18.42 15.61
C THR A 746 -17.54 -18.04 17.03
N GLY A 747 -18.19 -17.02 17.60
CA GLY A 747 -18.16 -16.72 19.04
C GLY A 747 -19.17 -17.57 19.82
N GLU A 748 -19.26 -17.33 21.13
CA GLU A 748 -20.22 -18.02 22.01
C GLU A 748 -21.69 -17.82 21.58
N ASP A 749 -22.01 -16.70 20.94
CA ASP A 749 -23.35 -16.40 20.43
C ASP A 749 -23.57 -16.89 18.98
N GLY A 750 -22.60 -17.62 18.42
CA GLY A 750 -22.60 -18.09 17.03
C GLY A 750 -22.27 -17.01 16.00
N LYS A 751 -22.01 -15.75 16.41
CA LYS A 751 -21.64 -14.70 15.47
C LYS A 751 -20.21 -14.86 14.98
N ILE A 752 -19.96 -14.48 13.74
CA ILE A 752 -18.60 -14.49 13.21
C ILE A 752 -17.77 -13.41 13.88
N ASP A 753 -16.64 -13.79 14.46
CA ASP A 753 -15.71 -12.85 15.08
C ASP A 753 -14.29 -12.88 14.49
N LEU A 754 -14.05 -13.79 13.54
CA LEU A 754 -12.90 -13.83 12.64
C LEU A 754 -13.36 -14.42 11.31
N GLY A 755 -13.00 -13.80 10.19
CA GLY A 755 -13.10 -14.46 8.89
C GLY A 755 -11.95 -14.14 7.94
N ILE A 756 -11.54 -15.16 7.19
CA ILE A 756 -10.39 -15.19 6.30
C ILE A 756 -10.84 -15.70 4.94
N ALA A 757 -10.90 -14.82 3.95
CA ALA A 757 -11.11 -15.21 2.56
C ALA A 757 -9.77 -15.66 1.95
N ILE A 758 -9.75 -16.80 1.25
CA ILE A 758 -8.57 -17.32 0.57
C ILE A 758 -8.90 -17.45 -0.90
N ASP A 759 -8.06 -16.86 -1.75
CA ASP A 759 -8.16 -16.83 -3.21
C ASP A 759 -9.58 -16.49 -3.70
N PRO A 760 -10.09 -15.26 -3.45
CA PRO A 760 -11.40 -14.83 -3.92
C PRO A 760 -11.43 -14.64 -5.45
N GLY A 761 -11.53 -15.76 -6.16
CA GLY A 761 -11.67 -15.86 -7.60
C GLY A 761 -13.08 -15.58 -8.12
N PHE A 762 -13.35 -15.99 -9.36
CA PHE A 762 -14.65 -15.81 -10.01
C PHE A 762 -15.81 -16.33 -9.14
N ASP A 763 -16.88 -15.57 -8.98
CA ASP A 763 -18.06 -15.92 -8.19
C ASP A 763 -17.85 -16.06 -6.67
N PHE A 764 -16.67 -15.75 -6.11
CA PHE A 764 -16.44 -15.81 -4.67
C PHE A 764 -17.49 -15.01 -3.88
N VAL A 765 -17.71 -13.73 -4.24
CA VAL A 765 -18.68 -12.87 -3.53
C VAL A 765 -20.07 -13.46 -3.64
N ARG A 766 -20.45 -13.93 -4.82
CA ARG A 766 -21.76 -14.56 -5.04
C ARG A 766 -21.94 -15.79 -4.15
N ASN A 767 -20.97 -16.70 -4.13
CA ASN A 767 -21.02 -17.93 -3.35
C ASN A 767 -21.02 -17.63 -1.85
N PHE A 768 -20.19 -16.68 -1.42
CA PHE A 768 -20.08 -16.23 -0.04
C PHE A 768 -21.42 -15.71 0.50
N LEU A 769 -22.06 -14.78 -0.23
CA LEU A 769 -23.37 -14.25 0.16
C LEU A 769 -24.47 -15.32 0.12
N ARG A 770 -24.43 -16.21 -0.89
CA ARG A 770 -25.35 -17.36 -0.97
C ARG A 770 -25.17 -18.37 0.15
N MET A 771 -24.03 -18.41 0.83
CA MET A 771 -23.82 -19.27 2.00
C MET A 771 -24.25 -18.58 3.31
N GLY A 772 -24.92 -17.42 3.23
CA GLY A 772 -25.47 -16.73 4.40
C GLY A 772 -24.45 -15.86 5.14
N PHE A 773 -23.32 -15.53 4.50
CA PHE A 773 -22.31 -14.64 5.06
C PHE A 773 -22.49 -13.20 4.54
N SER A 774 -21.91 -12.27 5.28
CA SER A 774 -21.88 -10.84 5.00
C SER A 774 -20.45 -10.41 4.73
N LEU A 775 -20.23 -9.37 3.91
CA LEU A 775 -18.89 -8.75 3.78
C LEU A 775 -18.34 -8.28 5.13
N ARG A 776 -19.21 -8.15 6.14
CA ARG A 776 -18.80 -7.87 7.51
C ARG A 776 -18.10 -9.00 8.24
N ASP A 777 -18.09 -10.18 7.66
CA ASP A 777 -17.45 -11.34 8.25
C ASP A 777 -16.01 -11.52 7.74
N ILE A 778 -15.57 -10.75 6.73
CA ILE A 778 -14.21 -10.83 6.17
C ILE A 778 -13.29 -9.82 6.85
N ASP A 779 -12.33 -10.29 7.65
CA ASP A 779 -11.30 -9.46 8.26
C ASP A 779 -9.99 -9.51 7.46
N ILE A 780 -9.65 -10.70 6.97
CA ILE A 780 -8.40 -10.98 6.27
C ILE A 780 -8.71 -11.56 4.90
N VAL A 781 -7.95 -11.17 3.89
CA VAL A 781 -7.96 -11.76 2.55
C VAL A 781 -6.56 -12.29 2.25
N MET A 782 -6.45 -13.50 1.71
CA MET A 782 -5.19 -14.14 1.33
C MET A 782 -5.25 -14.48 -0.16
N ILE A 783 -4.23 -14.08 -0.92
CA ILE A 783 -4.13 -14.35 -2.35
C ILE A 783 -2.79 -15.03 -2.62
N SER A 784 -2.84 -16.29 -3.07
CA SER A 784 -1.69 -17.18 -3.25
C SER A 784 -0.75 -16.75 -4.39
N HIS A 785 -1.32 -16.27 -5.51
CA HIS A 785 -0.58 -15.86 -6.70
C HIS A 785 -1.45 -15.06 -7.68
N ALA A 786 -0.84 -14.52 -8.74
CA ALA A 786 -1.46 -13.59 -9.66
C ALA A 786 -2.30 -14.24 -10.78
N HIS A 787 -2.97 -15.36 -10.59
CA HIS A 787 -3.92 -15.89 -11.59
C HIS A 787 -5.34 -15.37 -11.38
N ALA A 788 -6.07 -15.17 -12.49
CA ALA A 788 -7.36 -14.47 -12.48
C ALA A 788 -8.41 -15.20 -11.62
N ASP A 789 -8.42 -16.52 -11.69
CA ASP A 789 -9.27 -17.41 -10.91
C ASP A 789 -8.98 -17.45 -9.41
N HIS A 790 -7.98 -16.71 -8.92
CA HIS A 790 -7.67 -16.57 -7.49
C HIS A 790 -7.90 -15.15 -6.95
N LEU A 791 -8.15 -14.16 -7.82
CA LEU A 791 -8.19 -12.74 -7.42
C LEU A 791 -9.33 -11.92 -8.02
N TRP A 792 -10.11 -12.46 -8.96
CA TRP A 792 -11.08 -11.68 -9.72
C TRP A 792 -12.08 -10.91 -8.85
N ASP A 793 -12.62 -11.55 -7.81
CA ASP A 793 -13.63 -10.95 -6.94
C ASP A 793 -13.01 -10.12 -5.80
N PHE A 794 -11.69 -10.06 -5.68
CA PHE A 794 -11.04 -9.18 -4.71
C PHE A 794 -11.40 -7.70 -4.97
N GLU A 795 -11.38 -7.27 -6.23
CA GLU A 795 -11.78 -5.90 -6.57
C GLU A 795 -13.26 -5.66 -6.25
N SER A 796 -14.13 -6.64 -6.54
CA SER A 796 -15.55 -6.60 -6.20
C SER A 796 -15.77 -6.42 -4.69
N ILE A 797 -15.01 -7.12 -3.84
CA ILE A 797 -15.04 -6.93 -2.39
C ILE A 797 -14.72 -5.47 -2.05
N VAL A 798 -13.62 -4.92 -2.56
CA VAL A 798 -13.18 -3.54 -2.26
C VAL A 798 -14.21 -2.50 -2.74
N GLN A 799 -14.78 -2.68 -3.94
CA GLN A 799 -15.81 -1.79 -4.46
C GLN A 799 -17.09 -1.83 -3.62
N LEU A 800 -17.53 -3.02 -3.19
CA LEU A 800 -18.70 -3.16 -2.32
C LEU A 800 -18.45 -2.52 -0.95
N LEU A 801 -17.24 -2.61 -0.40
CA LEU A 801 -16.88 -1.90 0.84
C LEU A 801 -16.96 -0.37 0.67
N ASN A 802 -16.55 0.16 -0.48
CA ASN A 802 -16.66 1.58 -0.79
C ASN A 802 -18.12 2.03 -1.00
N GLU A 803 -18.92 1.23 -1.72
CA GLU A 803 -20.36 1.49 -1.90
C GLU A 803 -21.07 1.51 -0.53
N MET A 804 -20.75 0.54 0.33
CA MET A 804 -21.26 0.50 1.69
C MET A 804 -20.84 1.73 2.48
N ARG A 805 -19.59 2.21 2.37
CA ARG A 805 -19.18 3.48 3.00
C ARG A 805 -20.07 4.65 2.57
N GLY A 806 -20.48 4.72 1.30
CA GLY A 806 -21.44 5.72 0.81
C GLY A 806 -22.80 5.66 1.50
N LYS A 807 -23.29 4.44 1.77
CA LYS A 807 -24.63 4.18 2.36
C LYS A 807 -24.64 4.27 3.89
N ILE A 808 -23.74 3.56 4.56
CA ILE A 808 -23.69 3.46 6.04
C ILE A 808 -22.82 4.54 6.69
N GLY A 809 -21.87 5.12 5.96
CA GLY A 809 -20.95 6.15 6.49
C GLY A 809 -19.79 5.58 7.30
N GLU A 810 -19.64 4.26 7.34
CA GLU A 810 -18.56 3.56 8.06
C GLU A 810 -17.52 3.07 7.06
N THR A 811 -16.24 3.28 7.37
CA THR A 811 -15.13 2.78 6.52
C THR A 811 -14.65 1.45 7.09
N ARG A 812 -14.80 0.37 6.31
CA ARG A 812 -14.27 -0.94 6.66
C ARG A 812 -12.98 -1.20 5.90
N ARG A 813 -11.95 -1.66 6.61
CA ARG A 813 -10.64 -2.03 6.06
C ARG A 813 -10.39 -3.51 6.32
N VAL A 814 -9.86 -4.21 5.32
CA VAL A 814 -9.43 -5.61 5.42
C VAL A 814 -7.91 -5.71 5.32
N ASP A 815 -7.29 -6.60 6.08
CA ASP A 815 -5.87 -6.93 5.91
C ASP A 815 -5.73 -7.91 4.74
N VAL A 816 -4.82 -7.64 3.79
CA VAL A 816 -4.71 -8.41 2.54
C VAL A 816 -3.31 -8.97 2.38
N ILE A 817 -3.14 -10.27 2.57
CA ILE A 817 -1.89 -10.98 2.32
C ILE A 817 -1.83 -11.34 0.84
N LEU A 818 -0.80 -10.88 0.16
CA LEU A 818 -0.68 -11.01 -1.29
C LEU A 818 0.78 -11.10 -1.75
N THR A 819 0.99 -11.53 -3.00
CA THR A 819 2.32 -11.55 -3.62
C THR A 819 2.63 -10.22 -4.31
N LEU A 820 3.89 -9.94 -4.62
CA LEU A 820 4.26 -8.74 -5.37
C LEU A 820 3.60 -8.70 -6.75
N GLY A 821 3.42 -9.86 -7.39
CA GLY A 821 2.70 -9.99 -8.67
C GLY A 821 1.24 -9.56 -8.54
N VAL A 822 0.57 -9.97 -7.47
CA VAL A 822 -0.81 -9.56 -7.15
C VAL A 822 -0.87 -8.06 -6.83
N TYR A 823 0.07 -7.54 -6.03
CA TYR A 823 0.19 -6.11 -5.73
C TYR A 823 0.26 -5.29 -7.03
N SER A 824 1.10 -5.74 -7.97
CA SER A 824 1.30 -5.08 -9.25
C SER A 824 0.02 -5.01 -10.09
N ARG A 825 -0.78 -6.09 -10.13
CA ARG A 825 -2.08 -6.10 -10.81
C ARG A 825 -3.07 -5.12 -10.18
N PHE A 826 -3.07 -5.01 -8.86
CA PHE A 826 -3.98 -4.12 -8.12
C PHE A 826 -3.41 -2.73 -7.81
N LYS A 827 -2.31 -2.31 -8.45
CA LYS A 827 -1.78 -0.93 -8.31
C LYS A 827 -2.86 0.13 -8.53
N HIS A 828 -3.80 -0.10 -9.44
CA HIS A 828 -4.90 0.82 -9.71
C HIS A 828 -5.93 0.92 -8.56
N VAL A 829 -6.10 -0.15 -7.76
CA VAL A 829 -6.93 -0.14 -6.53
C VAL A 829 -6.14 0.47 -5.37
N ILE A 830 -4.87 0.08 -5.23
CA ILE A 830 -3.98 0.48 -4.13
C ILE A 830 -3.62 1.96 -4.20
N ASN A 831 -3.42 2.50 -5.40
CA ASN A 831 -3.09 3.92 -5.60
C ASN A 831 -4.35 4.82 -5.64
N ASN A 832 -5.55 4.23 -5.71
CA ASN A 832 -6.79 5.01 -5.68
C ASN A 832 -7.12 5.41 -4.23
N SER A 833 -7.11 6.71 -3.93
CA SER A 833 -7.31 7.22 -2.57
C SER A 833 -8.71 6.95 -1.98
N THR A 834 -9.69 6.61 -2.81
CA THR A 834 -11.03 6.19 -2.38
C THR A 834 -11.04 4.70 -2.00
N LEU A 835 -10.49 3.84 -2.86
CA LEU A 835 -10.50 2.38 -2.65
C LEU A 835 -9.45 1.92 -1.62
N ARG A 836 -8.27 2.54 -1.60
CA ARG A 836 -7.13 2.19 -0.72
C ARG A 836 -7.48 2.17 0.77
N LYS A 837 -8.44 2.99 1.20
CA LYS A 837 -8.89 3.06 2.61
C LYS A 837 -9.49 1.75 3.11
N HIS A 838 -9.91 0.88 2.18
CA HIS A 838 -10.56 -0.38 2.47
C HIS A 838 -9.60 -1.57 2.53
N ILE A 839 -8.31 -1.39 2.26
CA ILE A 839 -7.33 -2.47 2.25
C ILE A 839 -6.09 -2.12 3.06
N ASN A 840 -5.42 -3.11 3.64
CA ASN A 840 -4.09 -3.00 4.19
C ASN A 840 -3.21 -4.11 3.58
N PRO A 841 -2.40 -3.81 2.55
CA PRO A 841 -1.60 -4.81 1.84
C PRO A 841 -0.41 -5.30 2.68
N LEU A 842 -0.26 -6.63 2.74
CA LEU A 842 0.82 -7.39 3.37
C LEU A 842 1.47 -8.27 2.28
N VAL A 843 2.57 -7.81 1.73
CA VAL A 843 3.29 -8.41 0.60
C VAL A 843 4.27 -9.47 1.11
N ILE A 844 4.08 -10.73 0.72
CA ILE A 844 4.85 -11.89 1.20
C ILE A 844 6.32 -11.79 0.78
N ASP A 845 6.55 -11.63 -0.52
CA ASP A 845 7.84 -11.80 -1.18
C ASP A 845 8.56 -10.47 -1.43
N ILE A 846 8.12 -9.40 -0.76
CA ILE A 846 8.79 -8.10 -0.77
C ILE A 846 10.24 -8.17 -0.27
N ARG A 847 10.56 -9.24 0.48
CA ARG A 847 11.89 -9.51 1.06
C ARG A 847 12.68 -10.60 0.34
N LYS A 848 12.14 -11.21 -0.73
CA LYS A 848 12.75 -12.40 -1.36
C LYS A 848 14.19 -12.20 -1.83
N GLU A 849 14.59 -10.96 -2.04
CA GLU A 849 15.91 -10.57 -2.52
C GLU A 849 16.92 -10.26 -1.39
N ILE A 850 16.44 -10.20 -0.16
CA ILE A 850 17.18 -9.84 1.06
C ILE A 850 17.45 -11.08 1.87
N ASP A 851 16.37 -11.83 2.06
CA ASP A 851 16.30 -12.90 3.01
C ASP A 851 15.89 -14.16 2.24
N PRO A 852 16.81 -15.11 2.04
CA PRO A 852 16.45 -16.40 1.45
C PRO A 852 15.45 -17.16 2.33
N ASP A 853 15.38 -16.84 3.63
CA ASP A 853 14.45 -17.39 4.61
C ASP A 853 13.20 -16.50 4.79
N PHE A 854 12.87 -15.60 3.85
CA PHE A 854 11.71 -14.71 3.94
C PHE A 854 10.36 -15.43 4.19
N LEU A 855 10.28 -16.71 3.84
CA LEU A 855 9.14 -17.59 4.10
C LEU A 855 8.95 -17.91 5.59
N ASN A 856 10.00 -17.83 6.40
CA ASN A 856 9.98 -18.08 7.84
C ASN A 856 9.50 -16.87 8.67
N LEU A 857 9.07 -15.79 8.02
CA LEU A 857 8.63 -14.56 8.67
C LEU A 857 7.09 -14.48 8.67
N PRO A 858 6.42 -14.96 9.75
CA PRO A 858 4.97 -14.98 9.81
C PRO A 858 4.34 -13.60 9.95
N PHE A 859 3.16 -13.44 9.35
CA PHE A 859 2.22 -12.41 9.76
C PHE A 859 1.42 -12.88 10.97
N ARG A 860 1.37 -12.06 12.02
CA ARG A 860 0.62 -12.35 13.24
C ARG A 860 -0.59 -11.45 13.30
N PHE A 861 -1.70 -11.94 13.82
CA PHE A 861 -2.94 -11.19 13.96
C PHE A 861 -3.49 -11.37 15.36
N ARG A 862 -4.09 -10.31 15.89
CA ARG A 862 -4.79 -10.31 17.17
C ARG A 862 -6.12 -9.57 17.06
N LYS A 863 -7.03 -9.85 17.97
CA LYS A 863 -8.26 -9.07 18.14
C LYS A 863 -7.89 -7.69 18.68
N LEU A 864 -8.33 -6.64 18.00
CA LEU A 864 -8.05 -5.25 18.36
C LEU A 864 -9.13 -4.75 19.34
N ASP A 865 -8.70 -4.29 20.51
CA ASP A 865 -9.56 -3.66 21.50
C ASP A 865 -9.90 -2.23 21.05
N GLY A 866 -11.14 -2.02 20.60
CA GLY A 866 -11.63 -0.74 20.11
C GLY A 866 -13.07 -0.43 20.54
N THR A 867 -13.45 0.85 20.46
CA THR A 867 -14.79 1.35 20.78
C THR A 867 -15.85 0.98 19.73
N GLU A 868 -15.43 0.55 18.52
CA GLU A 868 -16.33 0.06 17.47
C GLU A 868 -16.70 -1.40 17.74
N LYS A 869 -17.97 -1.65 18.08
CA LYS A 869 -18.55 -2.99 18.02
C LYS A 869 -18.96 -3.29 16.57
N PRO A 870 -18.60 -4.46 16.01
CA PRO A 870 -17.87 -5.58 16.63
C PRO A 870 -16.33 -5.41 16.57
N SER A 871 -15.64 -5.93 17.59
CA SER A 871 -14.18 -6.00 17.67
C SER A 871 -13.59 -6.74 16.46
N ARG A 872 -12.57 -6.15 15.81
CA ARG A 872 -11.97 -6.67 14.57
C ARG A 872 -10.63 -7.34 14.82
N TRP A 873 -10.22 -8.21 13.90
CA TRP A 873 -8.85 -8.70 13.84
C TRP A 873 -7.97 -7.75 13.06
N GLY A 874 -6.71 -7.63 13.48
CA GLY A 874 -5.71 -6.90 12.72
C GLY A 874 -4.32 -7.44 12.95
N VAL A 875 -3.45 -7.24 11.94
CA VAL A 875 -2.03 -7.62 12.00
C VAL A 875 -1.30 -7.02 13.21
N VAL A 876 -0.44 -7.76 13.90
CA VAL A 876 0.43 -7.25 14.98
C VAL A 876 1.57 -6.47 14.35
N LEU A 877 1.80 -5.23 14.81
CA LEU A 877 2.80 -4.36 14.19
C LEU A 877 4.23 -4.80 14.55
N PRO A 878 5.21 -4.64 13.63
CA PRO A 878 6.60 -4.87 13.94
C PRO A 878 7.05 -3.98 15.12
N GLY A 879 7.71 -4.57 16.11
CA GLY A 879 8.16 -3.89 17.33
C GLY A 879 7.13 -3.82 18.46
N ASP A 880 5.87 -4.21 18.23
CA ASP A 880 4.77 -4.23 19.21
C ASP A 880 4.63 -5.63 19.88
N MET A 881 5.74 -6.34 20.06
CA MET A 881 5.76 -7.63 20.76
C MET A 881 5.63 -7.34 22.26
N ASP A 882 4.52 -7.74 22.87
CA ASP A 882 4.29 -7.57 24.31
C ASP A 882 5.49 -8.12 25.11
N SER A 883 6.13 -7.26 25.91
CA SER A 883 7.22 -7.64 26.81
C SER A 883 6.75 -8.56 27.95
N ASP A 884 5.45 -8.59 28.19
CA ASP A 884 4.80 -9.56 29.07
C ASP A 884 4.15 -10.64 28.20
N GLY A 885 4.72 -11.84 28.20
CA GLY A 885 4.20 -13.04 27.51
C GLY A 885 2.87 -13.56 28.06
N GLN A 886 1.91 -12.69 28.34
CA GLN A 886 0.56 -13.01 28.79
C GLN A 886 -0.45 -12.93 27.63
N SER A 887 -0.71 -14.10 27.05
CA SER A 887 -2.05 -14.60 26.72
C SER A 887 -3.02 -13.64 26.02
N SER A 888 -2.78 -13.34 24.74
CA SER A 888 -3.88 -12.97 23.82
C SER A 888 -3.96 -14.00 22.68
N MET A 889 -5.18 -14.34 22.25
CA MET A 889 -5.41 -15.25 21.12
C MET A 889 -4.68 -14.72 19.89
N GLU A 890 -3.78 -15.53 19.33
CA GLU A 890 -2.97 -15.17 18.16
C GLU A 890 -3.31 -16.08 16.98
N LEU A 891 -3.57 -15.47 15.83
CA LEU A 891 -3.52 -16.14 14.54
C LEU A 891 -2.13 -15.88 13.93
N VAL A 892 -1.44 -16.94 13.54
CA VAL A 892 -0.13 -16.85 12.89
C VAL A 892 -0.25 -17.43 11.48
N ILE A 893 0.07 -16.64 10.46
CA ILE A 893 0.04 -17.03 9.05
C ILE A 893 1.47 -17.05 8.51
N ASN A 894 1.95 -18.22 8.08
CA ASN A 894 3.23 -18.37 7.38
C ASN A 894 2.97 -18.64 5.90
N ALA A 895 3.79 -18.06 5.02
CA ALA A 895 3.81 -18.44 3.62
C ALA A 895 4.61 -19.74 3.44
N THR A 896 4.24 -20.51 2.44
CA THR A 896 4.96 -21.72 2.00
C THR A 896 5.19 -21.62 0.51
N ARG A 897 6.22 -22.29 0.00
CA ARG A 897 6.54 -22.23 -1.42
C ARG A 897 5.58 -23.08 -2.23
N ALA A 898 4.95 -22.46 -3.22
CA ALA A 898 4.22 -23.16 -4.26
C ALA A 898 5.03 -23.13 -5.57
N TYR A 899 5.20 -24.28 -6.21
CA TYR A 899 6.02 -24.41 -7.42
C TYR A 899 5.16 -24.19 -8.65
N HIS A 900 4.77 -22.94 -8.87
CA HIS A 900 3.85 -22.51 -9.90
C HIS A 900 4.23 -21.13 -10.45
N GLU A 901 4.15 -20.96 -11.76
CA GLU A 901 4.48 -19.71 -12.45
C GLU A 901 3.22 -18.85 -12.56
N ASP A 902 3.26 -17.63 -12.02
CA ASP A 902 2.13 -16.69 -12.01
C ASP A 902 2.16 -15.66 -13.17
N TYR A 903 3.13 -15.81 -14.07
CA TYR A 903 3.44 -14.93 -15.21
C TYR A 903 3.73 -13.47 -14.84
N SER A 904 4.07 -13.18 -13.59
CA SER A 904 4.37 -11.81 -13.15
C SER A 904 5.81 -11.37 -13.46
N ASP A 905 6.72 -12.30 -13.74
CA ASP A 905 8.19 -12.12 -13.82
C ASP A 905 8.85 -11.56 -12.55
N GLU A 906 8.07 -11.06 -11.60
CA GLU A 906 8.50 -10.32 -10.42
C GLU A 906 8.07 -10.98 -9.11
N SER A 907 7.41 -12.14 -9.13
CA SER A 907 6.87 -12.81 -7.94
C SER A 907 6.86 -14.34 -8.07
N ASP A 908 6.89 -15.03 -6.93
CA ASP A 908 6.66 -16.48 -6.86
C ASP A 908 5.18 -16.77 -6.50
N SER A 909 4.78 -18.04 -6.58
CA SER A 909 3.50 -18.50 -6.05
C SER A 909 3.66 -19.07 -4.64
N PHE A 910 2.64 -18.93 -3.79
CA PHE A 910 2.70 -19.36 -2.39
C PHE A 910 1.49 -20.18 -1.95
N GLY A 911 1.74 -21.13 -1.05
CA GLY A 911 0.72 -21.68 -0.15
C GLY A 911 0.79 -21.00 1.21
N PHE A 912 0.00 -21.48 2.18
CA PHE A 912 -0.03 -20.91 3.53
C PHE A 912 -0.21 -21.94 4.64
N LEU A 913 0.31 -21.61 5.82
CA LEU A 913 0.07 -22.28 7.09
C LEU A 913 -0.61 -21.31 8.05
N LEU A 914 -1.81 -21.63 8.50
CA LEU A 914 -2.56 -20.85 9.48
C LEU A 914 -2.57 -21.61 10.80
N THR A 915 -1.97 -21.02 11.83
CA THR A 915 -1.94 -21.58 13.18
C THR A 915 -2.77 -20.71 14.11
N PHE A 916 -3.84 -21.28 14.65
CA PHE A 916 -4.73 -20.65 15.61
C PHE A 916 -4.29 -21.01 17.03
N LYS A 917 -3.84 -20.03 17.82
CA LYS A 917 -3.43 -20.22 19.20
C LYS A 917 -4.53 -19.79 20.18
N GLU A 918 -4.87 -20.65 21.13
CA GLU A 918 -5.78 -20.30 22.22
C GLU A 918 -5.01 -19.83 23.46
N GLY A 919 -5.49 -18.77 24.12
CA GLY A 919 -4.89 -18.27 25.36
C GLY A 919 -4.94 -19.32 26.47
N SER A 920 -3.91 -19.35 27.33
CA SER A 920 -3.69 -20.36 28.37
C SER A 920 -4.77 -20.33 29.46
N SER A 921 -5.93 -20.92 29.18
CA SER A 921 -6.78 -21.54 30.20
C SER A 921 -6.16 -22.90 30.57
N SER A 922 -6.24 -23.27 31.84
CA SER A 922 -5.54 -24.37 32.51
C SER A 922 -5.89 -25.80 32.04
N SER A 923 -6.27 -26.00 30.78
CA SER A 923 -6.66 -27.29 30.19
C SER A 923 -6.10 -27.51 28.78
N GLY A 924 -4.81 -27.86 28.67
CA GLY A 924 -4.20 -28.45 27.46
C GLY A 924 -4.06 -27.52 26.24
N ASN A 925 -2.97 -27.64 25.49
CA ASN A 925 -2.73 -26.83 24.29
C ASN A 925 -3.63 -27.30 23.12
N THR A 926 -4.59 -26.48 22.69
CA THR A 926 -5.64 -26.77 21.69
C THR A 926 -5.34 -26.22 20.28
N ASP A 927 -4.12 -25.73 20.02
CA ASP A 927 -3.74 -25.08 18.76
C ASP A 927 -4.08 -25.92 17.51
N VAL A 928 -4.84 -25.35 16.58
CA VAL A 928 -5.20 -25.95 15.28
C VAL A 928 -4.34 -25.35 14.17
N CYS A 929 -3.81 -26.18 13.28
CA CYS A 929 -3.04 -25.76 12.11
C CYS A 929 -3.74 -26.17 10.80
N PHE A 930 -4.02 -25.20 9.94
CA PHE A 930 -4.58 -25.40 8.60
C PHE A 930 -3.53 -25.11 7.53
N GLY A 931 -3.32 -26.04 6.61
CA GLY A 931 -2.42 -25.88 5.47
C GLY A 931 -3.18 -25.69 4.16
N TYR A 932 -2.80 -24.70 3.36
CA TYR A 932 -3.28 -24.51 1.99
C TYR A 932 -2.10 -24.55 1.03
N THR A 933 -2.12 -25.45 0.03
CA THR A 933 -0.97 -25.60 -0.87
C THR A 933 -0.82 -24.50 -1.92
N GLY A 934 -1.90 -23.76 -2.20
CA GLY A 934 -2.02 -23.02 -3.46
C GLY A 934 -1.93 -23.95 -4.67
N ASP A 935 -1.83 -23.34 -5.85
CA ASP A 935 -1.49 -24.03 -7.09
C ASP A 935 -0.01 -24.41 -7.06
N THR A 936 0.28 -25.70 -7.13
CA THR A 936 1.65 -26.21 -7.03
C THR A 936 1.78 -27.55 -7.73
N LYS A 937 2.95 -27.82 -8.31
CA LYS A 937 3.32 -29.16 -8.77
C LYS A 937 3.90 -30.01 -7.65
N TRP A 938 3.95 -31.33 -7.85
CA TRP A 938 4.67 -32.19 -6.91
C TRP A 938 6.18 -32.00 -7.07
N VAL A 939 6.86 -31.72 -5.95
CA VAL A 939 8.31 -31.64 -5.84
C VAL A 939 8.75 -32.50 -4.66
N GLY A 940 9.44 -33.61 -4.95
CA GLY A 940 10.04 -34.52 -3.99
C GLY A 940 11.48 -34.13 -3.61
N ASN A 941 12.08 -34.88 -2.67
CA ASN A 941 13.46 -34.65 -2.20
C ASN A 941 14.55 -34.95 -3.25
N ASP A 942 14.18 -35.64 -4.34
CA ASP A 942 15.09 -36.14 -5.38
C ASP A 942 15.40 -35.11 -6.49
N LEU A 943 14.60 -34.05 -6.59
CA LEU A 943 14.75 -32.98 -7.59
C LEU A 943 16.11 -32.25 -7.48
N TYR A 944 16.71 -32.25 -6.29
CA TYR A 944 17.94 -31.49 -6.01
C TYR A 944 19.22 -32.17 -6.47
N SER A 945 19.10 -33.35 -7.06
CA SER A 945 20.23 -34.07 -7.64
C SER A 945 20.44 -33.83 -9.14
N GLU A 946 19.54 -33.18 -9.88
CA GLU A 946 19.69 -33.04 -11.35
C GLU A 946 19.82 -31.59 -11.86
N GLY A 947 19.70 -30.58 -10.98
CA GLY A 947 19.73 -29.16 -11.37
C GLY A 947 20.89 -28.32 -10.81
N CYS A 948 21.84 -28.90 -10.06
CA CYS A 948 23.01 -28.13 -9.60
C CYS A 948 23.82 -27.68 -10.84
N PRO A 949 23.98 -26.36 -11.09
CA PRO A 949 24.69 -25.85 -12.27
C PRO A 949 26.19 -26.24 -12.29
N PHE A 950 26.68 -26.94 -11.26
CA PHE A 950 28.05 -27.43 -11.12
C PHE A 950 28.18 -28.96 -11.08
N LYS A 951 27.13 -29.73 -11.43
CA LYS A 951 27.28 -31.17 -11.72
C LYS A 951 28.00 -31.37 -13.06
N ILE A 952 29.29 -31.07 -13.07
CA ILE A 952 30.21 -31.62 -14.07
C ILE A 952 30.46 -33.08 -13.67
N GLU A 953 30.09 -33.96 -14.58
CA GLU A 953 30.44 -35.38 -14.74
C GLU A 953 30.85 -36.18 -13.47
N LYS A 954 30.06 -37.22 -13.22
CA LYS A 954 30.26 -38.29 -12.23
C LYS A 954 31.75 -38.64 -12.03
N ASN A 955 32.37 -38.11 -10.96
CA ASN A 955 33.43 -38.72 -10.14
C ASN A 955 34.28 -37.73 -9.31
N TYR A 956 33.85 -36.48 -9.12
CA TYR A 956 34.48 -35.59 -8.13
C TYR A 956 33.47 -35.16 -7.05
N GLU A 957 33.84 -35.35 -5.78
CA GLU A 957 33.18 -34.71 -4.65
C GLU A 957 33.09 -33.20 -4.93
N CYS A 958 31.87 -32.68 -5.04
CA CYS A 958 31.67 -31.27 -5.31
C CYS A 958 32.21 -30.46 -4.12
N SER A 959 33.10 -29.50 -4.39
CA SER A 959 33.63 -28.55 -3.40
C SER A 959 32.58 -27.55 -2.88
N CYS A 960 31.30 -27.79 -3.14
CA CYS A 960 30.15 -26.96 -2.77
C CYS A 960 29.51 -27.39 -1.43
N SER A 961 30.27 -28.11 -0.60
CA SER A 961 29.83 -28.81 0.63
C SER A 961 29.06 -28.00 1.70
N PRO A 962 28.99 -26.65 1.70
CA PRO A 962 28.02 -25.95 2.57
C PRO A 962 26.68 -25.69 1.87
N ILE A 963 26.68 -25.10 0.67
CA ILE A 963 25.48 -24.57 0.01
C ILE A 963 24.54 -25.68 -0.49
N CYS A 964 25.06 -26.87 -0.75
CA CYS A 964 24.26 -28.01 -1.19
C CYS A 964 23.77 -28.90 -0.04
N ASN A 965 24.28 -28.68 1.18
CA ASN A 965 23.85 -29.41 2.38
C ASN A 965 22.73 -28.67 3.11
N ASP A 966 22.59 -27.37 2.89
CA ASP A 966 21.41 -26.63 3.30
C ASP A 966 20.29 -27.00 2.30
N ASN A 967 19.25 -27.70 2.77
CA ASN A 967 18.06 -28.00 1.97
C ASN A 967 17.30 -26.70 1.66
N ILE A 968 17.81 -25.87 0.74
CA ILE A 968 17.22 -24.56 0.37
C ILE A 968 15.78 -24.70 -0.17
N PHE A 969 15.38 -25.91 -0.57
CA PHE A 969 14.09 -26.17 -1.16
C PHE A 969 13.43 -27.37 -0.48
N GLU A 970 12.39 -27.10 0.31
CA GLU A 970 11.60 -28.14 0.95
C GLU A 970 10.68 -28.85 -0.06
N SER A 971 10.46 -30.15 0.14
CA SER A 971 9.38 -30.86 -0.56
C SER A 971 8.03 -30.20 -0.24
N VAL A 972 7.07 -30.24 -1.17
CA VAL A 972 5.74 -29.68 -0.89
C VAL A 972 5.10 -30.38 0.31
N ALA A 973 5.25 -31.70 0.43
CA ALA A 973 4.69 -32.48 1.53
C ALA A 973 5.26 -32.09 2.90
N SER A 974 6.58 -31.85 3.00
CA SER A 974 7.24 -31.54 4.28
C SER A 974 6.75 -30.23 4.90
N GLN A 975 6.40 -29.24 4.07
CA GLN A 975 5.90 -27.94 4.50
C GLN A 975 4.57 -28.04 5.28
N TYR A 976 3.75 -29.07 5.02
CA TYR A 976 2.42 -29.26 5.65
C TYR A 976 2.36 -30.47 6.60
N ARG A 977 3.52 -31.01 7.00
CA ARG A 977 3.60 -32.24 7.80
C ARG A 977 2.87 -32.10 9.14
N ASP A 978 2.95 -30.92 9.76
CA ASP A 978 2.44 -30.65 11.11
C ASP A 978 1.02 -30.06 11.12
N CYS A 979 0.39 -29.89 9.94
CA CYS A 979 -1.00 -29.40 9.85
C CYS A 979 -2.02 -30.44 10.31
N ASP A 980 -3.15 -29.99 10.86
CA ASP A 980 -4.30 -30.83 11.22
C ASP A 980 -5.22 -31.05 10.02
N VAL A 981 -5.42 -30.00 9.23
CA VAL A 981 -6.20 -30.01 7.98
C VAL A 981 -5.31 -29.51 6.86
N VAL A 982 -5.33 -30.17 5.69
CA VAL A 982 -4.59 -29.74 4.50
C VAL A 982 -5.53 -29.68 3.31
N LEU A 983 -5.67 -28.49 2.73
CA LEU A 983 -6.32 -28.24 1.45
C LEU A 983 -5.28 -28.31 0.34
N THR A 984 -5.44 -29.28 -0.56
CA THR A 984 -4.52 -29.51 -1.68
C THR A 984 -5.20 -29.33 -3.02
N HIS A 985 -4.51 -28.68 -3.95
CA HIS A 985 -4.90 -28.54 -5.35
C HIS A 985 -4.68 -29.86 -6.12
N ILE A 986 -5.67 -30.35 -6.88
CA ILE A 986 -5.48 -31.48 -7.83
C ILE A 986 -5.32 -31.03 -9.28
N GLY A 987 -6.08 -30.02 -9.71
CA GLY A 987 -6.15 -29.55 -11.09
C GLY A 987 -6.77 -30.62 -11.99
N SER A 988 -5.98 -31.10 -12.93
CA SER A 988 -6.38 -32.20 -13.83
C SER A 988 -5.89 -33.56 -13.36
N LEU A 989 -6.31 -34.63 -14.04
CA LEU A 989 -5.68 -35.95 -13.87
C LEU A 989 -4.47 -36.15 -14.78
N ILE A 990 -4.41 -35.43 -15.90
CA ILE A 990 -3.32 -35.42 -16.89
C ILE A 990 -3.44 -34.16 -17.75
N LYS A 991 -2.35 -33.70 -18.35
CA LYS A 991 -2.43 -32.59 -19.31
C LYS A 991 -3.25 -32.97 -20.54
N HIS A 992 -4.45 -32.39 -20.66
CA HIS A 992 -5.38 -32.70 -21.75
C HIS A 992 -5.18 -31.83 -23.01
N LYS A 993 -4.38 -30.76 -22.92
CA LYS A 993 -4.11 -29.80 -24.02
C LYS A 993 -2.90 -30.18 -24.89
N SER A 994 -2.23 -31.29 -24.59
CA SER A 994 -1.03 -31.80 -25.26
C SER A 994 -1.31 -33.19 -25.87
N SER A 995 -0.33 -33.78 -26.56
CA SER A 995 -0.43 -35.14 -27.11
C SER A 995 -0.29 -36.27 -26.07
N GLU A 996 -0.24 -35.91 -24.78
CA GLU A 996 0.05 -36.82 -23.67
C GLU A 996 -1.20 -37.62 -23.29
N LYS A 997 -1.00 -38.88 -22.91
CA LYS A 997 -2.10 -39.83 -22.66
C LYS A 997 -1.89 -40.59 -21.35
N PHE A 998 -2.96 -41.14 -20.79
CA PHE A 998 -2.87 -41.96 -19.57
C PHE A 998 -1.93 -43.17 -19.75
N GLU A 999 -1.72 -43.68 -20.97
CA GLU A 999 -0.72 -44.71 -21.26
C GLU A 999 0.71 -44.25 -20.95
N ASP A 1000 1.02 -42.96 -21.03
CA ASP A 1000 2.35 -42.43 -20.74
C ASP A 1000 2.71 -42.60 -19.26
N TYR A 1001 1.73 -42.72 -18.35
CA TYR A 1001 1.98 -43.07 -16.96
C TYR A 1001 2.52 -44.49 -16.75
N LYS A 1002 2.35 -45.39 -17.73
CA LYS A 1002 2.92 -46.75 -17.68
C LYS A 1002 4.44 -46.73 -17.87
N ASN A 1003 4.98 -45.67 -18.47
CA ASN A 1003 6.42 -45.49 -18.63
C ASN A 1003 6.94 -44.62 -17.46
N PRO A 1004 7.80 -45.16 -16.57
CA PRO A 1004 8.28 -44.41 -15.41
C PRO A 1004 8.94 -43.07 -15.75
N SER A 1005 9.75 -43.02 -16.81
CA SER A 1005 10.46 -41.80 -17.21
C SER A 1005 9.49 -40.74 -17.74
N LYS A 1006 8.51 -41.12 -18.55
CA LYS A 1006 7.48 -40.18 -19.03
C LYS A 1006 6.54 -39.74 -17.91
N CYS A 1007 6.18 -40.66 -17.00
CA CYS A 1007 5.40 -40.36 -15.81
C CYS A 1007 6.11 -39.28 -14.96
N GLU A 1008 7.41 -39.45 -14.73
CA GLU A 1008 8.24 -38.47 -14.02
C GLU A 1008 8.28 -37.12 -14.75
N GLU A 1009 8.50 -37.13 -16.07
CA GLU A 1009 8.50 -35.92 -16.90
C GLU A 1009 7.18 -35.15 -16.79
N LEU A 1010 6.04 -35.85 -16.90
CA LEU A 1010 4.70 -35.27 -16.79
C LEU A 1010 4.44 -34.59 -15.44
N ILE A 1011 4.91 -35.20 -14.35
CA ILE A 1011 4.72 -34.68 -13.00
C ILE A 1011 5.62 -33.46 -12.75
N ARG A 1012 6.85 -33.45 -13.29
CA ARG A 1012 7.85 -32.41 -13.00
C ARG A 1012 7.77 -31.18 -13.89
N LYS A 1013 7.38 -31.37 -15.15
CA LYS A 1013 7.41 -30.32 -16.17
C LYS A 1013 6.26 -29.33 -16.00
N GLU A 1014 5.12 -29.82 -15.56
CA GLU A 1014 3.87 -29.05 -15.52
C GLU A 1014 3.63 -28.46 -14.12
N ASN A 1015 2.95 -27.31 -14.05
CA ASN A 1015 2.79 -26.53 -12.82
C ASN A 1015 1.66 -27.04 -11.89
N HIS A 1016 1.26 -28.31 -12.04
CA HIS A 1016 0.18 -28.96 -11.30
C HIS A 1016 0.58 -30.41 -10.98
N PRO A 1017 0.04 -31.04 -9.92
CA PRO A 1017 0.51 -32.35 -9.46
C PRO A 1017 -0.02 -33.50 -10.34
N TYR A 1018 -1.16 -33.32 -10.99
CA TYR A 1018 -1.89 -34.38 -11.70
C TYR A 1018 -2.14 -35.63 -10.84
N LEU A 1019 -2.62 -36.72 -11.44
CA LEU A 1019 -2.95 -37.93 -10.71
C LEU A 1019 -1.76 -38.52 -9.94
N PHE A 1020 -0.63 -38.73 -10.61
CA PHE A 1020 0.52 -39.40 -9.98
C PHE A 1020 1.29 -38.50 -9.01
N GLY A 1021 1.43 -37.20 -9.29
CA GLY A 1021 2.02 -36.27 -8.32
C GLY A 1021 1.14 -36.12 -7.09
N MET A 1022 -0.19 -36.12 -7.24
CA MET A 1022 -1.12 -36.13 -6.10
C MET A 1022 -0.98 -37.43 -5.27
N ILE A 1023 -0.92 -38.59 -5.92
CA ILE A 1023 -0.67 -39.86 -5.21
C ILE A 1023 0.63 -39.82 -4.41
N ARG A 1024 1.71 -39.24 -4.97
CA ARG A 1024 3.00 -39.10 -4.29
C ARG A 1024 2.92 -38.12 -3.13
N LEU A 1025 2.35 -36.93 -3.34
CA LEU A 1025 2.12 -35.92 -2.31
C LEU A 1025 1.38 -36.52 -1.10
N LEU A 1026 0.27 -37.21 -1.35
CA LEU A 1026 -0.52 -37.83 -0.29
C LEU A 1026 0.24 -38.94 0.42
N LYS A 1027 0.98 -39.79 -0.30
CA LYS A 1027 1.84 -40.82 0.32
C LYS A 1027 2.93 -40.21 1.19
N GLU A 1028 3.56 -39.14 0.74
CA GLU A 1028 4.60 -38.42 1.50
C GLU A 1028 4.02 -37.76 2.75
N LEU A 1029 2.89 -37.07 2.64
CA LEU A 1029 2.18 -36.49 3.79
C LEU A 1029 1.82 -37.56 4.83
N ARG A 1030 1.40 -38.74 4.39
CA ARG A 1030 1.10 -39.87 5.28
C ARG A 1030 2.35 -40.44 5.95
N SER A 1031 3.46 -40.52 5.21
CA SER A 1031 4.73 -41.08 5.69
C SER A 1031 5.54 -40.11 6.57
N ALA A 1032 5.37 -38.80 6.37
CA ALA A 1032 6.07 -37.74 7.09
C ALA A 1032 5.50 -37.48 8.50
N ALA A 1033 4.34 -38.05 8.84
CA ALA A 1033 3.76 -37.94 10.16
C ALA A 1033 4.65 -38.65 11.21
N SER A 1034 4.84 -37.99 12.36
CA SER A 1034 5.72 -38.45 13.45
C SER A 1034 5.35 -39.81 14.09
N SER A 1035 4.17 -40.37 13.76
CA SER A 1035 3.79 -41.77 14.00
C SER A 1035 2.69 -42.23 13.01
N GLU A 1036 2.60 -43.54 12.73
CA GLU A 1036 1.53 -44.11 11.87
C GLU A 1036 0.12 -43.79 12.38
N GLU A 1037 -0.06 -43.71 13.71
CA GLU A 1037 -1.33 -43.32 14.36
C GLU A 1037 -1.67 -41.84 14.12
N LYS A 1038 -0.71 -40.91 14.29
CA LYS A 1038 -0.94 -39.48 14.02
C LYS A 1038 -1.21 -39.19 12.54
N SER A 1039 -0.73 -40.03 11.61
CA SER A 1039 -0.97 -39.85 10.17
C SER A 1039 -2.45 -39.97 9.78
N LYS A 1040 -3.23 -40.81 10.50
CA LYS A 1040 -4.62 -41.11 10.18
C LYS A 1040 -5.61 -40.04 10.65
N ASP A 1041 -5.18 -39.16 11.55
CA ASP A 1041 -6.03 -38.14 12.16
C ASP A 1041 -6.09 -36.84 11.34
N LYS A 1042 -5.17 -36.66 10.38
CA LYS A 1042 -5.12 -35.50 9.47
C LYS A 1042 -6.26 -35.55 8.44
N LEU A 1043 -7.00 -34.45 8.28
CA LEU A 1043 -8.04 -34.32 7.24
C LEU A 1043 -7.45 -33.74 5.95
N ILE A 1044 -7.67 -34.42 4.84
CA ILE A 1044 -7.32 -33.93 3.51
C ILE A 1044 -8.56 -33.42 2.79
N LEU A 1045 -8.47 -32.19 2.32
CA LEU A 1045 -9.47 -31.54 1.49
C LEU A 1045 -8.90 -31.44 0.07
N LEU A 1046 -9.56 -32.09 -0.89
CA LEU A 1046 -9.17 -32.03 -2.30
C LEU A 1046 -9.99 -30.95 -2.99
N GLY A 1047 -9.35 -29.86 -3.40
CA GLY A 1047 -9.96 -28.73 -4.10
C GLY A 1047 -9.36 -28.52 -5.49
N GLU A 1048 -9.70 -27.39 -6.12
CA GLU A 1048 -9.19 -26.99 -7.43
C GLU A 1048 -9.37 -28.08 -8.51
N PHE A 1049 -10.61 -28.54 -8.74
CA PHE A 1049 -10.87 -29.53 -9.78
C PHE A 1049 -11.02 -28.87 -11.15
N GLY A 1050 -10.28 -29.38 -12.13
CA GLY A 1050 -10.48 -29.06 -13.54
C GLY A 1050 -11.85 -29.50 -14.05
N GLU A 1051 -12.47 -28.69 -14.90
CA GLU A 1051 -13.78 -29.01 -15.49
C GLU A 1051 -13.78 -30.25 -16.38
N GLU A 1052 -12.63 -30.65 -16.91
CA GLU A 1052 -12.47 -31.93 -17.60
C GLU A 1052 -12.76 -33.14 -16.71
N LEU A 1053 -12.90 -32.94 -15.39
CA LEU A 1053 -13.26 -33.97 -14.40
C LEU A 1053 -14.78 -34.06 -14.16
N ARG A 1054 -15.59 -33.39 -14.98
CA ARG A 1054 -17.04 -33.62 -15.08
C ARG A 1054 -17.34 -35.05 -15.54
N GLY A 1055 -18.60 -35.47 -15.38
CA GLY A 1055 -19.05 -36.83 -15.68
C GLY A 1055 -18.83 -37.80 -14.52
N GLY A 1056 -18.71 -37.27 -13.29
CA GLY A 1056 -18.51 -38.06 -12.08
C GLY A 1056 -17.08 -38.45 -11.78
N ILE A 1057 -16.10 -37.97 -12.55
CA ILE A 1057 -14.69 -38.31 -12.36
C ILE A 1057 -14.21 -37.77 -11.01
N ARG A 1058 -14.56 -36.52 -10.66
CA ARG A 1058 -14.28 -35.93 -9.33
C ARG A 1058 -14.79 -36.80 -8.17
N TYR A 1059 -16.02 -37.30 -8.29
CA TYR A 1059 -16.61 -38.18 -7.28
C TYR A 1059 -15.90 -39.53 -7.19
N ASP A 1060 -15.62 -40.15 -8.34
CA ASP A 1060 -14.96 -41.45 -8.44
C ASP A 1060 -13.52 -41.40 -7.90
N ILE A 1061 -12.73 -40.39 -8.29
CA ILE A 1061 -11.32 -40.31 -7.91
C ILE A 1061 -11.14 -40.14 -6.40
N VAL A 1062 -11.96 -39.30 -5.76
CA VAL A 1062 -11.87 -39.12 -4.31
C VAL A 1062 -12.31 -40.40 -3.58
N ASN A 1063 -13.34 -41.10 -4.05
CA ASN A 1063 -13.72 -42.40 -3.49
C ASN A 1063 -12.63 -43.47 -3.66
N ARG A 1064 -11.88 -43.45 -4.77
CA ARG A 1064 -10.73 -44.34 -4.98
C ARG A 1064 -9.56 -44.00 -4.06
N PHE A 1065 -9.31 -42.72 -3.77
CA PHE A 1065 -8.32 -42.36 -2.76
C PHE A 1065 -8.73 -42.85 -1.37
N ARG A 1066 -10.01 -42.69 -1.00
CA ARG A 1066 -10.54 -43.15 0.30
C ARG A 1066 -10.51 -44.67 0.49
N THR A 1067 -10.83 -45.45 -0.55
CA THR A 1067 -11.03 -46.91 -0.43
C THR A 1067 -9.89 -47.76 -1.02
N GLY A 1068 -9.02 -47.15 -1.83
CA GLY A 1068 -7.96 -47.83 -2.55
C GLY A 1068 -6.58 -47.52 -1.98
N ILE A 1069 -5.91 -46.52 -2.57
CA ILE A 1069 -4.46 -46.26 -2.36
C ILE A 1069 -4.16 -45.83 -0.92
N LEU A 1070 -5.09 -45.16 -0.26
CA LEU A 1070 -4.91 -44.54 1.05
C LEU A 1070 -6.00 -44.97 2.02
N ASP A 1071 -6.37 -46.26 2.00
CA ASP A 1071 -7.46 -46.81 2.78
C ASP A 1071 -7.45 -46.34 4.25
N GLY A 1072 -8.63 -45.93 4.71
CA GLY A 1072 -8.90 -45.42 6.05
C GLY A 1072 -8.51 -43.96 6.32
N TRP A 1073 -7.99 -43.20 5.34
CA TRP A 1073 -7.63 -41.78 5.53
C TRP A 1073 -8.84 -40.84 5.23
N PRO A 1074 -9.16 -39.83 6.06
CA PRO A 1074 -10.30 -38.97 5.82
C PRO A 1074 -9.97 -37.95 4.74
N ILE A 1075 -10.51 -38.20 3.55
CA ILE A 1075 -10.38 -37.35 2.36
C ILE A 1075 -11.77 -36.93 1.89
N LEU A 1076 -11.99 -35.63 1.70
CA LEU A 1076 -13.25 -35.10 1.16
C LEU A 1076 -12.98 -34.27 -0.11
N PRO A 1077 -13.84 -34.38 -1.15
CA PRO A 1077 -13.83 -33.40 -2.24
C PRO A 1077 -14.36 -32.08 -1.67
N VAL A 1078 -13.79 -30.95 -2.07
CA VAL A 1078 -14.30 -29.61 -1.76
C VAL A 1078 -15.27 -29.17 -2.86
N ASP A 1079 -16.37 -28.55 -2.45
CA ASP A 1079 -17.34 -27.86 -3.31
C ASP A 1079 -17.99 -26.74 -2.49
N VAL A 1080 -18.77 -25.89 -3.15
CA VAL A 1080 -19.56 -24.83 -2.54
C VAL A 1080 -20.50 -25.43 -1.49
N GLY A 1081 -20.35 -25.00 -0.23
CA GLY A 1081 -21.19 -25.42 0.89
C GLY A 1081 -20.62 -26.57 1.73
N LEU A 1082 -19.40 -27.05 1.46
CA LEU A 1082 -18.68 -27.90 2.40
C LEU A 1082 -18.26 -27.11 3.63
N ASP A 1083 -18.90 -27.35 4.77
CA ASP A 1083 -18.55 -26.72 6.06
C ASP A 1083 -17.96 -27.76 7.02
N ILE A 1084 -16.73 -27.52 7.46
CA ILE A 1084 -15.94 -28.36 8.35
C ILE A 1084 -15.68 -27.64 9.67
N TRP A 1085 -16.13 -28.22 10.77
CA TRP A 1085 -15.72 -27.84 12.11
C TRP A 1085 -14.38 -28.47 12.48
N MET A 1086 -13.37 -27.63 12.75
CA MET A 1086 -11.98 -28.00 13.05
C MET A 1086 -11.74 -27.98 14.58
N LYS A 1087 -11.27 -29.09 15.17
CA LYS A 1087 -10.99 -29.19 16.61
C LYS A 1087 -9.80 -30.11 16.89
N LYS A 1088 -9.08 -29.85 17.99
CA LYS A 1088 -8.02 -30.72 18.52
C LYS A 1088 -8.52 -31.63 19.65
N GLU A 1089 -8.05 -32.88 19.71
CA GLU A 1089 -8.50 -33.86 20.70
C GLU A 1089 -8.19 -33.41 22.14
N ASN A 1090 -9.21 -33.37 23.01
CA ASN A 1090 -9.02 -33.09 24.43
C ASN A 1090 -9.02 -34.42 25.20
N LYS A 1091 -7.84 -34.94 25.55
CA LYS A 1091 -7.66 -36.24 26.23
C LYS A 1091 -7.99 -36.19 27.73
N SER A 1092 -9.09 -35.56 28.11
CA SER A 1092 -9.40 -35.34 29.53
C SER A 1092 -10.28 -36.42 30.20
N ASN A 1093 -10.82 -37.43 29.48
CA ASN A 1093 -11.68 -38.45 30.13
C ASN A 1093 -11.77 -39.85 29.46
N GLY A 1094 -10.74 -40.30 28.73
CA GLY A 1094 -10.67 -41.70 28.25
C GLY A 1094 -11.69 -42.15 27.18
N GLN A 1095 -12.54 -41.23 26.69
CA GLN A 1095 -13.33 -41.41 25.46
C GLN A 1095 -12.76 -40.48 24.37
N SER A 1096 -12.22 -41.06 23.29
CA SER A 1096 -11.81 -40.29 22.12
C SER A 1096 -13.06 -39.76 21.40
N GLN A 1097 -13.23 -38.43 21.38
CA GLN A 1097 -14.22 -37.81 20.51
C GLN A 1097 -13.63 -37.67 19.10
N PRO A 1098 -14.45 -37.83 18.03
CA PRO A 1098 -14.00 -37.62 16.66
C PRO A 1098 -13.50 -36.18 16.44
N TYR A 1099 -12.31 -36.08 15.83
CA TYR A 1099 -11.45 -34.90 15.72
C TYR A 1099 -12.06 -33.76 14.89
N HIS A 1100 -12.62 -34.09 13.73
CA HIS A 1100 -13.27 -33.14 12.82
C HIS A 1100 -14.70 -33.56 12.50
N LYS A 1101 -15.56 -32.60 12.17
CA LYS A 1101 -16.96 -32.86 11.78
C LYS A 1101 -17.34 -32.03 10.55
N ALA A 1102 -18.20 -32.55 9.69
CA ALA A 1102 -18.79 -31.80 8.58
C ALA A 1102 -20.28 -31.56 8.80
N LEU A 1103 -20.79 -30.44 8.30
CA LEU A 1103 -22.19 -30.11 8.31
C LEU A 1103 -22.98 -31.02 7.36
N CYS A 1104 -24.03 -31.65 7.87
CA CYS A 1104 -25.00 -32.36 7.05
C CYS A 1104 -26.02 -31.36 6.48
N VAL A 1105 -26.12 -31.29 5.14
CA VAL A 1105 -27.05 -30.38 4.45
C VAL A 1105 -28.52 -30.62 4.82
N MET A 1106 -28.88 -31.85 5.21
CA MET A 1106 -30.28 -32.19 5.53
C MET A 1106 -30.68 -31.78 6.93
N CYS A 1107 -29.97 -32.26 7.95
CA CYS A 1107 -30.32 -32.00 9.35
C CYS A 1107 -29.68 -30.74 9.92
N GLU A 1108 -28.76 -30.09 9.20
CA GLU A 1108 -28.03 -28.89 9.65
C GLU A 1108 -27.27 -29.13 10.96
N GLN A 1109 -26.77 -30.35 11.15
CA GLN A 1109 -25.96 -30.74 12.30
C GLN A 1109 -24.58 -31.21 11.84
N TYR A 1110 -23.57 -30.99 12.68
CA TYR A 1110 -22.21 -31.45 12.44
C TYR A 1110 -22.04 -32.91 12.83
N HIS A 1111 -21.55 -33.72 11.90
CA HIS A 1111 -21.30 -35.14 12.12
C HIS A 1111 -19.83 -35.50 11.83
N PRO A 1112 -19.27 -36.51 12.52
CA PRO A 1112 -17.91 -37.01 12.27
C PRO A 1112 -17.65 -37.31 10.79
N ILE A 1113 -16.46 -36.97 10.29
CA ILE A 1113 -16.10 -37.10 8.85
C ILE A 1113 -16.28 -38.53 8.31
N ASP A 1114 -15.98 -39.55 9.11
CA ASP A 1114 -16.17 -40.96 8.75
C ASP A 1114 -17.64 -41.33 8.52
N LYS A 1115 -18.57 -40.59 9.15
CA LYS A 1115 -20.03 -40.74 9.01
C LYS A 1115 -20.64 -39.84 7.94
N ILE A 1116 -19.82 -39.11 7.19
CA ILE A 1116 -20.27 -38.23 6.12
C ILE A 1116 -20.15 -38.96 4.77
N LYS A 1117 -21.27 -38.92 4.04
CA LYS A 1117 -21.38 -39.31 2.63
C LYS A 1117 -21.53 -38.05 1.80
N PHE A 1118 -21.02 -38.07 0.58
CA PHE A 1118 -21.23 -36.99 -0.37
C PHE A 1118 -22.00 -37.50 -1.59
N TYR A 1119 -22.78 -36.62 -2.21
CA TYR A 1119 -23.71 -36.92 -3.30
C TYR A 1119 -23.65 -35.82 -4.35
N ARG A 1120 -23.81 -36.19 -5.62
CA ARG A 1120 -23.77 -35.26 -6.76
C ARG A 1120 -25.18 -34.86 -7.15
N PHE A 1121 -25.40 -33.57 -7.43
CA PHE A 1121 -26.70 -33.03 -7.82
C PHE A 1121 -26.54 -31.91 -8.86
N GLY A 1122 -27.52 -31.74 -9.74
CA GLY A 1122 -27.53 -30.68 -10.75
C GLY A 1122 -26.66 -30.96 -11.99
N HIS A 1123 -26.79 -30.07 -12.97
CA HIS A 1123 -26.17 -30.20 -14.31
C HIS A 1123 -24.66 -29.94 -14.32
N ASP A 1124 -24.17 -29.17 -13.34
CA ASP A 1124 -22.76 -28.86 -13.11
C ASP A 1124 -22.14 -29.74 -12.01
N GLU A 1125 -22.82 -30.84 -11.64
CA GLU A 1125 -22.36 -31.87 -10.70
C GLU A 1125 -21.96 -31.37 -9.30
N ALA A 1126 -22.71 -30.41 -8.74
CA ALA A 1126 -22.50 -29.91 -7.37
C ALA A 1126 -22.48 -31.05 -6.33
N ILE A 1127 -21.56 -30.97 -5.37
CA ILE A 1127 -21.40 -31.99 -4.32
C ILE A 1127 -22.03 -31.50 -3.00
N PHE A 1128 -22.90 -32.33 -2.44
CA PHE A 1128 -23.55 -32.10 -1.14
C PHE A 1128 -23.19 -33.18 -0.14
N TYR A 1129 -23.16 -32.82 1.15
CA TYR A 1129 -22.66 -33.65 2.24
C TYR A 1129 -23.79 -34.03 3.20
N PHE A 1130 -23.87 -35.33 3.52
CA PHE A 1130 -24.94 -35.93 4.29
C PHE A 1130 -24.37 -36.79 5.41
N CYS A 1131 -24.97 -36.72 6.59
CA CYS A 1131 -24.73 -37.76 7.58
C CYS A 1131 -25.34 -39.09 7.11
N GLU A 1132 -24.74 -40.19 7.52
CA GLU A 1132 -25.16 -41.53 7.11
C GLU A 1132 -26.65 -41.81 7.37
N THR A 1133 -27.18 -41.25 8.46
CA THR A 1133 -28.61 -41.37 8.80
C THR A 1133 -29.48 -40.68 7.75
N CYS A 1134 -29.29 -39.37 7.52
CA CYS A 1134 -30.09 -38.62 6.54
C CYS A 1134 -29.93 -39.19 5.12
N PHE A 1135 -28.73 -39.66 4.76
CA PHE A 1135 -28.51 -40.28 3.46
C PHE A 1135 -29.36 -41.54 3.25
N LYS A 1136 -29.60 -42.32 4.31
CA LYS A 1136 -30.39 -43.57 4.25
C LYS A 1136 -31.88 -43.38 4.52
N SER A 1137 -32.26 -42.42 5.36
CA SER A 1137 -33.62 -42.28 5.87
C SER A 1137 -34.46 -41.22 5.18
N THR A 1138 -33.84 -40.24 4.50
CA THR A 1138 -34.58 -39.20 3.79
C THR A 1138 -35.03 -39.71 2.41
N PRO A 1139 -36.34 -39.63 2.09
CA PRO A 1139 -36.84 -39.91 0.74
C PRO A 1139 -36.16 -39.05 -0.33
N GLU A 1140 -35.98 -39.60 -1.52
CA GLU A 1140 -35.25 -38.96 -2.62
C GLU A 1140 -35.90 -37.66 -3.10
N ASP A 1141 -37.23 -37.61 -3.18
CA ASP A 1141 -38.00 -36.41 -3.55
C ASP A 1141 -37.80 -35.25 -2.55
N VAL A 1142 -37.82 -35.54 -1.25
CA VAL A 1142 -37.58 -34.55 -0.19
C VAL A 1142 -36.12 -34.07 -0.23
N ARG A 1143 -35.18 -34.98 -0.44
CA ARG A 1143 -33.76 -34.66 -0.58
C ARG A 1143 -33.54 -33.73 -1.78
N ASP A 1144 -34.04 -34.12 -2.95
CA ASP A 1144 -33.84 -33.38 -4.19
C ASP A 1144 -34.50 -32.00 -4.14
N ALA A 1145 -35.66 -31.87 -3.50
CA ALA A 1145 -36.30 -30.56 -3.27
C ALA A 1145 -35.43 -29.62 -2.40
N LYS A 1146 -34.85 -30.14 -1.31
CA LYS A 1146 -33.95 -29.34 -0.45
C LYS A 1146 -32.65 -28.98 -1.19
N LEU A 1147 -32.08 -29.93 -1.93
CA LEU A 1147 -30.88 -29.70 -2.73
C LEU A 1147 -31.14 -28.66 -3.82
N GLN A 1148 -32.26 -28.74 -4.55
CA GLN A 1148 -32.65 -27.76 -5.57
C GLN A 1148 -32.77 -26.36 -4.98
N HIS A 1149 -33.40 -26.22 -3.81
CA HIS A 1149 -33.52 -24.92 -3.14
C HIS A 1149 -32.15 -24.31 -2.80
N ILE A 1150 -31.27 -25.09 -2.17
CA ILE A 1150 -29.90 -24.62 -1.81
C ILE A 1150 -29.07 -24.34 -3.07
N TYR A 1151 -29.25 -25.14 -4.11
CA TYR A 1151 -28.57 -24.99 -5.39
C TYR A 1151 -28.97 -23.70 -6.13
N ASP A 1152 -30.27 -23.40 -6.19
CA ASP A 1152 -30.80 -22.24 -6.91
C ASP A 1152 -30.66 -20.93 -6.11
N VAL A 1153 -31.05 -20.97 -4.83
CA VAL A 1153 -31.23 -19.81 -3.96
C VAL A 1153 -30.03 -19.62 -3.03
N GLY A 1154 -29.53 -20.70 -2.42
CA GLY A 1154 -28.54 -20.66 -1.35
C GLY A 1154 -29.16 -20.77 0.04
N TRP A 1155 -28.37 -20.48 1.07
CA TRP A 1155 -28.78 -20.34 2.46
C TRP A 1155 -29.25 -18.91 2.75
N GLU A 1156 -30.33 -18.79 3.50
CA GLU A 1156 -30.77 -17.49 4.02
C GLU A 1156 -29.80 -16.96 5.08
N LEU A 1157 -29.52 -15.66 5.04
CA LEU A 1157 -28.73 -14.96 6.06
C LEU A 1157 -29.45 -15.07 7.42
N LYS A 1158 -28.86 -15.80 8.36
CA LYS A 1158 -29.39 -15.94 9.72
C LYS A 1158 -28.89 -14.77 10.57
N ASN A 1159 -29.74 -13.77 10.77
CA ASN A 1159 -29.48 -12.69 11.73
C ASN A 1159 -29.99 -13.11 13.11
N SER A 1160 -29.22 -12.83 14.17
CA SER A 1160 -29.62 -13.18 15.55
C SER A 1160 -31.03 -12.68 15.86
N ILE A 1161 -31.90 -13.58 16.33
CA ILE A 1161 -33.19 -13.25 16.95
C ILE A 1161 -32.95 -12.37 18.17
#